data_AF-A0A953Z8V8-F1
#
_entry.id   AF-A0A953Z8V8-F1
#
_cell.length_a   1.000
_cell.length_b   1.000
_cell.length_c   1.000
_cell.angle_alpha   90.00
_cell.angle_beta   90.00
_cell.angle_gamma   90.00
#
_symmetry.space_group_name_H-M   'P 1'
#
loop_
_entity.id
_entity.type
_entity.pdbx_description
1 polymer ?
#
loop_
_entity_poly.entity_id
_entity_poly.type
_entity_poly.pdbx_seq_one_letter_code
_entity_poly.pdbx_strand_id
1 'polypeptide(L)'
;MLPPMVPRILPVLFQSCCVGSLLLLFACASSSGDRTESVEHGSPRRFAVWATSCAHLSVDLRMGRESLARPIRQSEGQIDGSPAFDWDIMLNAGDICGTNRVPREKEGLEYLRQTQALRHHLREQIYSVSGNHDASHFDPESETNWFEEWIDPLGEHRETSLIDASRRPFPVFGEWDHYGFVAGNILFLMLSDRNDLPHPVGKGEADDGGYGGYPAGALTRESFEWWKSQVLANQDKIIITVHHHVLRDTTTASGVDEGSRYHHSKLDRAHASYLYYLVETRSPKLEFSSATDAFATFFREFQEANGRPAIDMWVGGHTHVVGPDDRTGNKSITEQRWGVTFLQVAALTKYHGGTTPLSRLIEFQDGSAEADAKVYLHESYRAHRRGFFEPAERTIPLRHPVQAPAPYVPTGAFPCEDQKIERQFSRYRGKRSPSPVYDTTPDHAILGEDWDPEVGGPLGVLGVIDDAVDARDPDWPAIEAENGLRFMRFAGAQKVRVGPVDWNSFHDGVTVAAWIRVSNSDYGYSRRIISGHRRTQSGGFNLNFDLKRNGLRWRVWNESRHAWSDLFHETPVEFDAWQSVAAVADERVGEIRLYLNGERVASKPWKGGKISNPDDVSITIGATSGEWRFSQTWDGDIREPAVYPRPLSDVEVRRLFDGASR
;
A
#
# COMPACT_ATOMS: atom_id res chain seq x y z
N MET A 1 -34.79 58.26 -1.24
CA MET A 1 -35.11 59.69 -1.01
C MET A 1 -35.01 59.96 0.48
N LEU A 2 -34.08 60.81 0.89
CA LEU A 2 -34.02 61.55 2.16
C LEU A 2 -34.46 63.01 1.85
N PRO A 3 -34.79 63.94 2.80
CA PRO A 3 -34.02 64.20 4.03
C PRO A 3 -34.88 64.81 5.22
N PRO A 4 -34.37 65.61 6.19
CA PRO A 4 -34.23 65.18 7.60
C PRO A 4 -34.67 66.25 8.67
N MET A 5 -34.46 65.99 9.97
CA MET A 5 -34.28 67.06 10.97
C MET A 5 -33.37 66.65 12.15
N VAL A 6 -32.57 67.61 12.60
CA VAL A 6 -31.40 67.57 13.54
C VAL A 6 -31.85 67.97 14.96
N PRO A 7 -31.03 67.84 16.04
CA PRO A 7 -30.10 68.94 16.41
C PRO A 7 -28.71 68.55 17.00
N ARG A 8 -27.87 69.59 17.05
CA ARG A 8 -26.42 69.83 17.37
C ARG A 8 -25.94 69.40 18.78
N ILE A 9 -24.72 68.87 19.05
CA ILE A 9 -23.32 69.41 19.02
C ILE A 9 -23.09 70.47 20.16
N LEU A 10 -22.15 70.41 21.16
CA LEU A 10 -20.64 70.49 21.19
C LEU A 10 -20.12 70.44 22.70
N PRO A 11 -18.82 70.62 23.07
CA PRO A 11 -17.89 69.59 23.61
C PRO A 11 -17.23 69.94 24.98
N VAL A 12 -16.26 69.13 25.46
CA VAL A 12 -15.09 69.64 26.23
C VAL A 12 -13.81 68.84 25.88
N LEU A 13 -12.73 69.58 25.61
CA LEU A 13 -11.34 69.20 25.33
C LEU A 13 -10.47 69.05 26.60
N PHE A 14 -9.24 68.55 26.41
CA PHE A 14 -7.94 68.83 27.09
C PHE A 14 -7.25 67.55 27.61
N GLN A 15 -5.93 67.35 27.57
CA GLN A 15 -4.81 67.81 26.74
C GLN A 15 -3.62 66.88 27.09
N SER A 16 -2.70 66.69 26.14
CA SER A 16 -1.51 65.86 26.26
C SER A 16 -0.40 66.52 27.09
N CYS A 17 0.46 65.72 27.74
CA CYS A 17 1.86 66.08 28.00
C CYS A 17 2.73 64.83 28.26
N CYS A 18 3.71 64.61 27.38
CA CYS A 18 4.87 63.73 27.56
C CYS A 18 5.95 64.41 28.41
N VAL A 19 6.64 63.69 29.30
CA VAL A 19 8.10 63.81 29.56
C VAL A 19 8.61 62.46 30.10
N GLY A 20 9.70 61.95 29.53
CA GLY A 20 10.42 60.77 30.04
C GLY A 20 11.64 61.13 30.89
N SER A 21 12.12 60.19 31.71
CA SER A 21 13.55 59.93 31.99
C SER A 21 13.77 58.70 32.87
N LEU A 22 14.83 57.96 32.51
CA LEU A 22 15.50 56.80 33.12
C LEU A 22 15.88 56.98 34.62
N LEU A 23 15.82 55.92 35.44
CA LEU A 23 17.00 55.18 36.00
C LEU A 23 16.63 54.12 37.07
N LEU A 24 17.08 52.89 36.80
CA LEU A 24 17.60 51.76 37.62
C LEU A 24 17.17 51.48 39.09
N LEU A 25 16.77 50.20 39.25
CA LEU A 25 17.05 49.20 40.31
C LEU A 25 16.61 49.46 41.76
N PHE A 26 15.72 48.59 42.28
CA PHE A 26 16.05 47.61 43.33
C PHE A 26 14.97 46.51 43.41
N ALA A 27 15.41 45.26 43.54
CA ALA A 27 14.57 44.09 43.67
C ALA A 27 13.95 43.97 45.08
N CYS A 28 12.70 43.49 45.16
CA CYS A 28 12.24 42.56 46.20
C CYS A 28 10.96 41.87 45.74
N ALA A 29 10.98 40.54 45.82
CA ALA A 29 9.86 39.67 45.51
C ALA A 29 8.84 39.68 46.66
N SER A 30 7.56 39.76 46.33
CA SER A 30 6.50 39.10 47.11
C SER A 30 5.26 38.93 46.25
N SER A 31 4.71 37.73 46.38
CA SER A 31 3.62 37.06 45.68
C SER A 31 2.26 37.75 45.68
N SER A 32 1.40 37.23 44.79
CA SER A 32 -0.06 37.30 44.69
C SER A 32 -0.63 38.43 43.83
N GLY A 33 -1.12 38.07 42.66
CA GLY A 33 -1.86 38.95 41.76
C GLY A 33 -2.22 38.24 40.45
N ASP A 34 -3.44 37.74 40.40
CA ASP A 34 -4.35 37.74 39.25
C ASP A 34 -3.72 37.61 37.85
N ARG A 35 -3.77 36.39 37.28
CA ARG A 35 -3.55 36.22 35.84
C ARG A 35 -4.87 36.49 35.13
N THR A 36 -5.03 37.74 34.69
CA THR A 36 -5.78 38.02 33.47
C THR A 36 -5.16 37.19 32.34
N GLU A 37 -5.92 36.23 31.80
CA GLU A 37 -5.55 35.51 30.59
C GLU A 37 -5.37 36.51 29.45
N SER A 38 -4.10 36.80 29.13
CA SER A 38 -3.74 37.36 27.85
C SER A 38 -4.06 36.32 26.79
N VAL A 39 -4.99 36.64 25.90
CA VAL A 39 -5.24 35.88 24.66
C VAL A 39 -3.95 35.90 23.85
N GLU A 40 -3.14 34.85 23.97
CA GLU A 40 -2.09 34.59 22.99
C GLU A 40 -2.77 34.44 21.63
N HIS A 41 -2.48 35.36 20.70
CA HIS A 41 -2.68 35.09 19.28
C HIS A 41 -1.70 33.99 18.88
N GLY A 42 -2.10 32.74 19.15
CA GLY A 42 -1.40 31.55 18.70
C GLY A 42 -1.32 31.54 17.18
N SER A 43 -0.29 30.88 16.64
CA SER A 43 -0.15 30.64 15.20
C SER A 43 -1.48 30.17 14.59
N PRO A 44 -1.81 30.61 13.36
CA PRO A 44 -3.08 30.23 12.74
C PRO A 44 -3.20 28.71 12.70
N ARG A 45 -4.42 28.21 12.92
CA ARG A 45 -4.70 26.79 13.03
C ARG A 45 -4.51 26.09 11.68
N ARG A 46 -3.95 24.87 11.66
CA ARG A 46 -3.82 24.03 10.46
C ARG A 46 -4.83 22.90 10.49
N PHE A 47 -5.35 22.53 9.33
CA PHE A 47 -6.11 21.29 9.10
C PHE A 47 -5.49 20.54 7.93
N ALA A 48 -5.09 19.29 8.15
CA ALA A 48 -4.33 18.49 7.22
C ALA A 48 -5.09 17.23 6.81
N VAL A 49 -5.15 16.97 5.51
CA VAL A 49 -5.87 15.86 4.91
C VAL A 49 -4.88 14.95 4.18
N TRP A 50 -4.73 13.71 4.66
CA TRP A 50 -3.96 12.69 3.95
C TRP A 50 -4.83 12.02 2.89
N ALA A 51 -4.63 12.33 1.62
CA ALA A 51 -5.41 11.77 0.52
C ALA A 51 -4.64 10.66 -0.22
N THR A 52 -5.31 9.54 -0.43
CA THR A 52 -4.73 8.29 -0.92
C THR A 52 -5.79 7.47 -1.66
N SER A 53 -5.39 6.44 -2.42
CA SER A 53 -6.27 5.53 -3.17
C SER A 53 -5.48 4.31 -3.68
N CYS A 54 -6.18 3.32 -4.21
CA CYS A 54 -5.62 2.14 -4.88
C CYS A 54 -4.64 1.38 -3.98
N ALA A 55 -5.10 0.93 -2.81
CA ALA A 55 -4.31 0.07 -1.94
C ALA A 55 -4.14 -1.34 -2.54
N HIS A 56 -5.18 -1.87 -3.19
CA HIS A 56 -5.17 -3.21 -3.79
C HIS A 56 -4.62 -4.30 -2.85
N LEU A 57 -5.13 -4.34 -1.62
CA LEU A 57 -4.55 -5.05 -0.48
C LEU A 57 -4.08 -6.47 -0.82
N SER A 58 -4.96 -7.27 -1.44
CA SER A 58 -4.65 -8.67 -1.71
C SER A 58 -3.62 -8.89 -2.83
N VAL A 59 -3.41 -7.92 -3.73
CA VAL A 59 -2.38 -8.03 -4.79
C VAL A 59 -1.02 -7.83 -4.19
N ASP A 60 -0.83 -6.74 -3.44
CA ASP A 60 0.43 -6.44 -2.80
C ASP A 60 0.77 -7.48 -1.72
N LEU A 61 -0.23 -7.96 -0.98
CA LEU A 61 -0.02 -9.01 0.03
C LEU A 61 0.50 -10.32 -0.60
N ARG A 62 0.06 -10.68 -1.81
CA ARG A 62 0.60 -11.86 -2.51
C ARG A 62 2.09 -11.72 -2.85
N MET A 63 2.56 -10.47 -2.96
CA MET A 63 3.96 -10.11 -3.19
C MET A 63 4.69 -9.79 -1.87
N GLY A 64 4.04 -9.98 -0.72
CA GLY A 64 4.58 -9.75 0.60
C GLY A 64 4.70 -8.30 1.02
N ARG A 65 3.89 -7.41 0.42
CA ARG A 65 3.82 -6.00 0.79
C ARG A 65 2.47 -5.65 1.39
N GLU A 66 2.49 -4.95 2.53
CA GLU A 66 1.29 -4.37 3.11
C GLU A 66 1.05 -2.96 2.55
N SER A 67 0.26 -2.87 1.50
CA SER A 67 0.07 -1.64 0.74
C SER A 67 -0.67 -0.52 1.47
N LEU A 68 -1.37 -0.80 2.57
CA LEU A 68 -2.01 0.20 3.42
C LEU A 68 -1.30 0.35 4.76
N ALA A 69 -0.95 -0.76 5.42
CA ALA A 69 -0.31 -0.73 6.74
C ALA A 69 1.06 -0.07 6.70
N ARG A 70 1.89 -0.34 5.67
CA ARG A 70 3.22 0.27 5.56
C ARG A 70 3.13 1.80 5.39
N PRO A 71 2.33 2.36 4.47
CA PRO A 71 2.08 3.80 4.42
C PRO A 71 1.58 4.43 5.73
N ILE A 72 0.69 3.74 6.46
CA ILE A 72 0.24 4.20 7.78
C ILE A 72 1.41 4.30 8.77
N ARG A 73 2.23 3.24 8.87
CA ARG A 73 3.40 3.24 9.74
C ARG A 73 4.40 4.32 9.36
N GLN A 74 4.56 4.62 8.06
CA GLN A 74 5.43 5.70 7.60
C GLN A 74 4.89 7.08 8.00
N SER A 75 3.59 7.35 7.79
CA SER A 75 3.01 8.65 8.13
C SER A 75 3.06 8.92 9.63
N GLU A 76 2.88 7.87 10.44
CA GLU A 76 2.92 7.94 11.90
C GLU A 76 4.34 7.79 12.50
N GLY A 77 5.40 7.78 11.69
CA GLY A 77 6.77 7.75 12.20
C GLY A 77 7.19 6.44 12.87
N GLN A 78 6.52 5.34 12.55
CA GLN A 78 6.83 3.99 13.05
C GLN A 78 7.90 3.27 12.21
N ILE A 79 8.40 3.89 11.12
CA ILE A 79 9.44 3.32 10.26
C ILE A 79 10.60 4.32 10.13
N ASP A 80 11.78 3.92 10.62
CA ASP A 80 13.00 4.71 10.53
C ASP A 80 13.36 5.08 9.07
N GLY A 81 13.96 6.26 8.90
CA GLY A 81 14.32 6.79 7.58
C GLY A 81 13.13 7.17 6.69
N SER A 82 11.91 7.22 7.24
CA SER A 82 10.72 7.75 6.57
C SER A 82 10.26 9.01 7.31
N PRO A 83 10.24 10.20 6.67
CA PRO A 83 9.73 11.39 7.32
C PRO A 83 8.25 11.22 7.67
N ALA A 84 7.93 11.26 8.97
CA ALA A 84 6.55 11.30 9.45
C ALA A 84 5.88 12.62 9.04
N PHE A 85 4.55 12.64 9.02
CA PHE A 85 3.78 13.86 8.79
C PHE A 85 2.44 13.82 9.52
N ASP A 86 2.04 14.97 10.06
CA ASP A 86 0.76 15.11 10.77
C ASP A 86 -0.40 15.24 9.78
N TRP A 87 -1.48 14.50 10.04
CA TRP A 87 -2.75 14.56 9.33
C TRP A 87 -3.92 14.48 10.31
N ASP A 88 -5.03 15.14 10.03
CA ASP A 88 -6.22 15.13 10.91
C ASP A 88 -7.25 14.09 10.46
N ILE A 89 -7.39 13.92 9.14
CA ILE A 89 -8.23 12.91 8.51
C ILE A 89 -7.53 12.30 7.30
N MET A 90 -7.94 11.08 6.94
CA MET A 90 -7.54 10.41 5.71
C MET A 90 -8.72 10.36 4.74
N LEU A 91 -8.51 10.77 3.49
CA LEU A 91 -9.42 10.52 2.37
C LEU A 91 -8.90 9.33 1.57
N ASN A 92 -9.70 8.28 1.46
CA ASN A 92 -9.39 7.11 0.66
C ASN A 92 -10.29 7.05 -0.58
N ALA A 93 -9.75 7.42 -1.73
CA ALA A 93 -10.50 7.46 -2.98
C ALA A 93 -10.61 6.07 -3.66
N GLY A 94 -10.94 5.01 -2.92
CA GLY A 94 -11.31 3.69 -3.47
C GLY A 94 -10.18 2.80 -3.98
N ASP A 95 -10.57 1.63 -4.49
CA ASP A 95 -9.73 0.49 -4.86
C ASP A 95 -8.89 -0.03 -3.68
N ILE A 96 -9.60 -0.30 -2.59
CA ILE A 96 -9.03 -0.92 -1.40
C ILE A 96 -8.75 -2.39 -1.71
N CYS A 97 -9.73 -3.08 -2.27
CA CYS A 97 -9.64 -4.48 -2.65
C CYS A 97 -8.67 -4.68 -3.83
N GLY A 98 -7.84 -5.73 -3.79
CA GLY A 98 -6.94 -6.09 -4.89
C GLY A 98 -7.50 -7.16 -5.83
N THR A 99 -8.65 -7.77 -5.52
CA THR A 99 -9.16 -8.88 -6.32
C THR A 99 -9.81 -8.38 -7.61
N ASN A 100 -9.59 -9.12 -8.70
CA ASN A 100 -10.34 -8.92 -9.94
C ASN A 100 -11.74 -9.55 -9.88
N ARG A 101 -12.06 -10.27 -8.79
CA ARG A 101 -13.37 -10.87 -8.53
C ARG A 101 -14.20 -9.97 -7.63
N VAL A 102 -15.41 -10.39 -7.32
CA VAL A 102 -16.22 -9.79 -6.25
C VAL A 102 -15.48 -9.97 -4.91
N PRO A 103 -15.29 -8.90 -4.12
CA PRO A 103 -14.67 -8.98 -2.81
C PRO A 103 -15.52 -9.84 -1.87
N ARG A 104 -14.85 -10.47 -0.91
CA ARG A 104 -15.48 -11.35 0.10
C ARG A 104 -14.91 -11.01 1.47
N GLU A 105 -15.44 -11.66 2.49
CA GLU A 105 -14.98 -11.58 3.89
C GLU A 105 -13.45 -11.48 4.04
N LYS A 106 -12.67 -12.27 3.28
CA LYS A 106 -11.19 -12.23 3.34
C LYS A 106 -10.60 -10.85 3.02
N GLU A 107 -11.14 -10.14 2.04
CA GLU A 107 -10.67 -8.81 1.66
C GLU A 107 -11.01 -7.78 2.76
N GLY A 108 -12.19 -7.92 3.37
CA GLY A 108 -12.62 -7.06 4.47
C GLY A 108 -11.78 -7.28 5.74
N LEU A 109 -11.54 -8.54 6.10
CA LEU A 109 -10.64 -8.90 7.20
C LEU A 109 -9.22 -8.37 6.98
N GLU A 110 -8.72 -8.37 5.74
CA GLU A 110 -7.40 -7.82 5.42
C GLU A 110 -7.36 -6.29 5.55
N TYR A 111 -8.43 -5.60 5.17
CA TYR A 111 -8.57 -4.16 5.43
C TYR A 111 -8.54 -3.85 6.94
N LEU A 112 -9.31 -4.60 7.74
CA LEU A 112 -9.31 -4.45 9.19
C LEU A 112 -7.94 -4.72 9.80
N ARG A 113 -7.22 -5.74 9.32
CA ARG A 113 -5.85 -6.09 9.75
C ARG A 113 -4.87 -4.97 9.45
N GLN A 114 -4.83 -4.46 8.22
CA GLN A 114 -3.86 -3.42 7.85
C GLN A 114 -4.14 -2.07 8.52
N THR A 115 -5.40 -1.76 8.80
CA THR A 115 -5.78 -0.56 9.58
C THR A 115 -5.45 -0.67 11.07
N GLN A 116 -5.11 -1.85 11.61
CA GLN A 116 -4.55 -1.97 12.97
C GLN A 116 -3.14 -1.37 13.11
N ALA A 117 -2.51 -1.00 11.99
CA ALA A 117 -1.22 -0.31 12.01
C ALA A 117 -1.31 1.09 12.62
N LEU A 118 -2.51 1.67 12.73
CA LEU A 118 -2.72 3.00 13.33
C LEU A 118 -2.36 2.99 14.83
N ARG A 119 -1.58 3.98 15.24
CA ARG A 119 -1.13 4.23 16.62
C ARG A 119 -1.44 5.65 17.10
N HIS A 120 -1.59 6.60 16.17
CA HIS A 120 -1.88 8.00 16.48
C HIS A 120 -3.25 8.45 15.96
N HIS A 121 -3.86 7.67 15.06
CA HIS A 121 -5.16 7.96 14.49
C HIS A 121 -6.15 6.78 14.69
N LEU A 122 -7.42 7.08 14.51
CA LEU A 122 -8.54 6.13 14.59
C LEU A 122 -9.03 5.73 13.19
N ARG A 123 -9.66 4.56 13.05
CA ARG A 123 -10.34 4.20 11.79
C ARG A 123 -11.42 5.20 11.42
N GLU A 124 -12.06 5.77 12.42
CA GLU A 124 -13.10 6.79 12.29
C GLU A 124 -12.60 8.10 11.66
N GLN A 125 -11.26 8.30 11.58
CA GLN A 125 -10.63 9.42 10.86
C GLN A 125 -10.43 9.12 9.36
N ILE A 126 -10.76 7.91 8.89
CA ILE A 126 -10.69 7.51 7.48
C ILE A 126 -12.09 7.66 6.86
N TYR A 127 -12.18 8.45 5.79
CA TYR A 127 -13.38 8.63 4.98
C TYR A 127 -13.10 8.08 3.58
N SER A 128 -13.89 7.10 3.16
CA SER A 128 -13.62 6.32 1.96
C SER A 128 -14.77 6.41 0.95
N VAL A 129 -14.46 6.31 -0.33
CA VAL A 129 -15.42 6.02 -1.41
C VAL A 129 -15.07 4.67 -2.04
N SER A 130 -16.05 3.98 -2.60
CA SER A 130 -15.81 2.72 -3.34
C SER A 130 -15.07 3.00 -4.65
N GLY A 131 -14.12 2.14 -5.00
CA GLY A 131 -13.56 2.03 -6.35
C GLY A 131 -14.13 0.84 -7.14
N ASN A 132 -13.65 0.67 -8.37
CA ASN A 132 -14.16 -0.38 -9.25
C ASN A 132 -13.79 -1.79 -8.75
N HIS A 133 -12.74 -1.94 -7.94
CA HIS A 133 -12.39 -3.21 -7.29
C HIS A 133 -13.20 -3.54 -6.04
N ASP A 134 -13.75 -2.52 -5.39
CA ASP A 134 -14.46 -2.63 -4.11
C ASP A 134 -15.93 -3.06 -4.26
N ALA A 135 -16.44 -3.03 -5.49
CA ALA A 135 -17.84 -3.31 -5.77
C ALA A 135 -18.22 -4.78 -5.52
N SER A 136 -19.39 -4.95 -4.92
CA SER A 136 -20.06 -6.24 -4.76
C SER A 136 -20.59 -6.79 -6.09
N HIS A 137 -21.06 -8.02 -6.07
CA HIS A 137 -21.78 -8.60 -7.20
C HIS A 137 -23.10 -7.87 -7.45
N PHE A 138 -23.53 -7.72 -8.72
CA PHE A 138 -24.89 -7.29 -9.03
C PHE A 138 -25.86 -8.46 -8.79
N ASP A 139 -26.36 -8.59 -7.57
CA ASP A 139 -27.45 -9.49 -7.24
C ASP A 139 -28.57 -8.67 -6.59
N PRO A 140 -29.72 -8.49 -7.27
CA PRO A 140 -30.85 -7.72 -6.74
C PRO A 140 -31.49 -8.36 -5.50
N GLU A 141 -31.17 -9.63 -5.19
CA GLU A 141 -31.61 -10.32 -3.98
C GLU A 141 -30.50 -10.44 -2.92
N SER A 142 -29.28 -9.95 -3.20
CA SER A 142 -28.16 -10.00 -2.24
C SER A 142 -28.38 -8.99 -1.12
N GLU A 143 -28.40 -9.50 0.11
CA GLU A 143 -28.68 -8.72 1.33
C GLU A 143 -27.50 -7.83 1.78
N THR A 144 -26.29 -7.99 1.25
CA THR A 144 -25.09 -7.31 1.79
C THR A 144 -24.16 -6.76 0.72
N ASN A 145 -23.92 -5.45 0.76
CA ASN A 145 -22.86 -4.79 0.02
C ASN A 145 -21.55 -4.83 0.85
N TRP A 146 -20.50 -5.43 0.28
CA TRP A 146 -19.19 -5.55 0.91
C TRP A 146 -18.60 -4.21 1.37
N PHE A 147 -18.75 -3.15 0.57
CA PHE A 147 -18.17 -1.84 0.92
C PHE A 147 -18.87 -1.23 2.12
N GLU A 148 -20.21 -1.29 2.15
CA GLU A 148 -21.03 -0.84 3.29
C GLU A 148 -20.70 -1.65 4.55
N GLU A 149 -20.56 -2.97 4.42
CA GLU A 149 -20.33 -3.85 5.56
C GLU A 149 -18.92 -3.71 6.17
N TRP A 150 -17.88 -3.65 5.33
CA TRP A 150 -16.48 -3.75 5.79
C TRP A 150 -15.76 -2.41 5.88
N ILE A 151 -16.06 -1.49 4.97
CA ILE A 151 -15.44 -0.15 4.93
C ILE A 151 -16.32 0.86 5.66
N ASP A 152 -17.64 0.65 5.61
CA ASP A 152 -18.64 1.30 6.46
C ASP A 152 -18.53 2.84 6.48
N PRO A 153 -18.75 3.48 5.31
CA PRO A 153 -18.60 4.93 5.18
C PRO A 153 -19.55 5.69 6.13
N LEU A 154 -20.71 5.12 6.45
CA LEU A 154 -21.70 5.72 7.34
C LEU A 154 -21.51 5.37 8.83
N GLY A 155 -20.81 4.26 9.13
CA GLY A 155 -20.63 3.76 10.50
C GLY A 155 -21.84 2.98 11.02
N GLU A 156 -22.61 2.37 10.11
CA GLU A 156 -23.84 1.60 10.38
C GLU A 156 -23.55 0.11 10.63
N HIS A 157 -22.39 -0.37 10.19
CA HIS A 157 -21.96 -1.78 10.27
C HIS A 157 -20.87 -2.02 11.32
N ARG A 158 -20.95 -1.29 12.45
CA ARG A 158 -19.97 -1.32 13.55
C ARG A 158 -19.54 -2.72 13.99
N GLU A 159 -20.43 -3.70 13.98
CA GLU A 159 -20.11 -5.07 14.41
C GLU A 159 -19.06 -5.75 13.51
N THR A 160 -19.05 -5.40 12.22
CA THR A 160 -18.12 -5.92 11.22
C THR A 160 -16.97 -4.95 10.99
N SER A 161 -17.25 -3.68 10.71
CA SER A 161 -16.25 -2.65 10.36
C SER A 161 -15.43 -2.15 11.55
N LEU A 162 -15.99 -2.29 12.76
CA LEU A 162 -15.47 -1.70 14.01
C LEU A 162 -15.44 -0.17 14.01
N ILE A 163 -16.09 0.47 13.04
CA ILE A 163 -16.25 1.93 12.98
C ILE A 163 -17.41 2.32 13.91
N ASP A 164 -17.15 3.24 14.82
CA ASP A 164 -18.17 3.88 15.63
C ASP A 164 -18.48 5.27 15.08
N ALA A 165 -19.62 5.45 14.40
CA ALA A 165 -20.02 6.72 13.82
C ALA A 165 -19.94 7.90 14.82
N SER A 166 -20.22 7.65 16.10
CA SER A 166 -20.19 8.68 17.16
C SER A 166 -18.78 9.19 17.49
N ARG A 167 -17.75 8.46 17.07
CA ARG A 167 -16.33 8.82 17.28
C ARG A 167 -15.71 9.52 16.08
N ARG A 168 -16.40 9.65 14.95
CA ARG A 168 -15.88 10.38 13.79
C ARG A 168 -15.60 11.85 14.17
N PRO A 169 -14.47 12.43 13.73
CA PRO A 169 -14.21 13.85 13.93
C PRO A 169 -15.30 14.75 13.35
N PHE A 170 -15.85 14.34 12.20
CA PHE A 170 -16.91 15.05 11.50
C PHE A 170 -18.02 14.05 11.16
N PRO A 171 -19.26 14.29 11.63
CA PRO A 171 -20.37 13.42 11.30
C PRO A 171 -20.68 13.49 9.80
N VAL A 172 -21.11 12.34 9.26
CA VAL A 172 -21.49 12.21 7.86
C VAL A 172 -23.00 12.36 7.67
N PHE A 173 -23.42 12.74 6.46
CA PHE A 173 -24.82 12.81 6.03
C PHE A 173 -24.96 12.32 4.59
N GLY A 174 -26.13 11.83 4.20
CA GLY A 174 -26.38 11.24 2.88
C GLY A 174 -26.41 9.72 2.94
N GLU A 175 -26.12 9.09 1.81
CA GLU A 175 -26.17 7.63 1.62
C GLU A 175 -24.78 7.08 1.32
N TRP A 176 -24.55 5.77 1.47
CA TRP A 176 -23.21 5.18 1.35
C TRP A 176 -22.51 5.48 0.01
N ASP A 177 -23.28 5.63 -1.07
CA ASP A 177 -22.76 5.90 -2.40
C ASP A 177 -22.67 7.40 -2.74
N HIS A 178 -23.28 8.25 -1.92
CA HIS A 178 -23.20 9.70 -2.02
C HIS A 178 -23.44 10.36 -0.67
N TYR A 179 -22.37 10.58 0.09
CA TYR A 179 -22.42 11.20 1.41
C TYR A 179 -21.50 12.41 1.49
N GLY A 180 -21.62 13.19 2.56
CA GLY A 180 -20.74 14.32 2.81
C GLY A 180 -20.50 14.54 4.29
N PHE A 181 -19.53 15.40 4.58
CA PHE A 181 -19.24 15.90 5.92
C PHE A 181 -18.62 17.29 5.84
N VAL A 182 -18.65 18.02 6.96
CA VAL A 182 -18.15 19.40 7.03
C VAL A 182 -17.08 19.50 8.11
N ALA A 183 -15.91 20.02 7.73
CA ALA A 183 -14.80 20.32 8.61
C ALA A 183 -14.53 21.83 8.58
N GLY A 184 -14.97 22.56 9.61
CA GLY A 184 -14.92 24.02 9.61
C GLY A 184 -15.84 24.58 8.52
N ASN A 185 -15.31 25.35 7.56
CA ASN A 185 -16.07 25.78 6.36
C ASN A 185 -15.76 24.96 5.09
N ILE A 186 -15.16 23.77 5.23
CA ILE A 186 -14.83 22.89 4.12
C ILE A 186 -15.87 21.76 4.06
N LEU A 187 -16.59 21.69 2.95
CA LEU A 187 -17.55 20.64 2.63
C LEU A 187 -16.87 19.58 1.75
N PHE A 188 -16.85 18.35 2.24
CA PHE A 188 -16.43 17.18 1.46
C PHE A 188 -17.67 16.47 0.93
N LEU A 189 -17.71 16.25 -0.39
CA LEU A 189 -18.76 15.48 -1.07
C LEU A 189 -18.13 14.19 -1.62
N MET A 190 -18.52 13.07 -1.06
CA MET A 190 -17.94 11.75 -1.27
C MET A 190 -18.87 10.94 -2.19
N LEU A 191 -18.40 10.63 -3.38
CA LEU A 191 -19.16 9.90 -4.40
C LEU A 191 -18.49 8.54 -4.63
N SER A 192 -19.18 7.44 -4.29
CA SER A 192 -18.68 6.09 -4.51
C SER A 192 -18.94 5.61 -5.93
N ASP A 193 -17.96 4.88 -6.47
CA ASP A 193 -18.08 4.28 -7.78
C ASP A 193 -19.13 3.16 -7.78
N ARG A 194 -19.98 3.14 -8.82
CA ARG A 194 -21.13 2.23 -8.93
C ARG A 194 -20.86 1.01 -9.80
N ASN A 195 -19.67 0.41 -9.64
CA ASN A 195 -19.31 -0.83 -10.32
C ASN A 195 -20.06 -2.07 -9.78
N ASP A 196 -20.99 -1.89 -8.84
CA ASP A 196 -21.94 -2.90 -8.32
C ASP A 196 -23.18 -3.09 -9.22
N LEU A 197 -23.31 -2.27 -10.28
CA LEU A 197 -24.41 -2.30 -11.23
C LEU A 197 -24.24 -3.40 -12.31
N PRO A 198 -25.28 -3.76 -13.08
CA PRO A 198 -25.16 -4.80 -14.10
C PRO A 198 -24.28 -4.34 -15.26
N HIS A 199 -23.88 -5.32 -16.09
CA HIS A 199 -23.22 -5.07 -17.37
C HIS A 199 -24.05 -4.08 -18.24
N PRO A 200 -23.41 -3.11 -18.93
CA PRO A 200 -21.96 -2.94 -19.13
C PRO A 200 -21.25 -2.05 -18.10
N VAL A 201 -21.93 -1.63 -17.05
CA VAL A 201 -21.39 -0.65 -16.11
C VAL A 201 -20.56 -1.30 -15.03
N GLY A 202 -21.10 -2.30 -14.35
CA GLY A 202 -20.46 -2.95 -13.20
C GLY A 202 -20.31 -4.46 -13.35
N LYS A 203 -19.91 -5.15 -12.28
CA LYS A 203 -19.40 -6.54 -12.21
C LYS A 203 -20.33 -7.68 -12.71
N GLY A 204 -21.34 -7.40 -13.55
CA GLY A 204 -22.09 -8.41 -14.31
C GLY A 204 -23.10 -9.23 -13.48
N GLU A 205 -23.94 -10.02 -14.15
CA GLU A 205 -24.85 -11.00 -13.52
C GLU A 205 -24.10 -12.31 -13.14
N ALA A 206 -24.67 -13.10 -12.23
CA ALA A 206 -24.05 -14.27 -11.58
C ALA A 206 -23.54 -15.37 -12.53
N ASP A 207 -24.01 -15.36 -13.77
CA ASP A 207 -23.78 -16.41 -14.75
C ASP A 207 -22.62 -16.12 -15.72
N ASP A 208 -21.99 -14.94 -15.66
CA ASP A 208 -20.95 -14.59 -16.64
C ASP A 208 -19.58 -15.26 -16.40
N GLY A 209 -19.36 -15.85 -15.20
CA GLY A 209 -18.11 -16.50 -14.83
C GLY A 209 -16.87 -15.62 -15.05
N GLY A 210 -17.05 -14.31 -15.17
CA GLY A 210 -16.09 -13.37 -15.73
C GLY A 210 -14.94 -13.06 -14.79
N TYR A 211 -13.71 -13.11 -15.31
CA TYR A 211 -12.57 -12.45 -14.68
C TYR A 211 -12.61 -10.96 -15.03
N GLY A 212 -12.76 -10.08 -14.03
CA GLY A 212 -12.52 -8.64 -14.16
C GLY A 212 -13.77 -7.78 -13.98
N GLY A 213 -13.65 -6.73 -13.17
CA GLY A 213 -14.63 -5.64 -13.15
C GLY A 213 -14.50 -4.74 -14.37
N TYR A 214 -15.55 -3.99 -14.68
CA TYR A 214 -15.48 -2.95 -15.70
C TYR A 214 -14.73 -1.76 -15.10
N PRO A 215 -13.66 -1.27 -15.74
CA PRO A 215 -12.78 -0.27 -15.15
C PRO A 215 -13.28 1.15 -15.36
N ALA A 216 -14.34 1.37 -16.14
CA ALA A 216 -14.85 2.71 -16.37
C ALA A 216 -15.72 3.13 -15.18
N GLY A 217 -15.48 4.33 -14.67
CA GLY A 217 -16.17 4.78 -13.47
C GLY A 217 -17.65 5.06 -13.72
N ALA A 218 -18.45 4.90 -12.67
CA ALA A 218 -19.90 5.00 -12.74
C ALA A 218 -20.51 5.72 -11.54
N LEU A 219 -21.56 6.51 -11.79
CA LEU A 219 -22.47 7.00 -10.77
C LEU A 219 -23.93 6.89 -11.23
N THR A 220 -24.87 7.12 -10.32
CA THR A 220 -26.28 7.19 -10.67
C THR A 220 -26.76 8.64 -10.83
N ARG A 221 -27.82 8.84 -11.61
CA ARG A 221 -28.50 10.13 -11.77
C ARG A 221 -28.89 10.74 -10.43
N GLU A 222 -29.35 9.92 -9.51
CA GLU A 222 -29.68 10.33 -8.14
C GLU A 222 -28.48 10.91 -7.41
N SER A 223 -27.34 10.21 -7.39
CA SER A 223 -26.09 10.68 -6.80
C SER A 223 -25.61 11.99 -7.44
N PHE A 224 -25.75 12.14 -8.75
CA PHE A 224 -25.41 13.37 -9.47
C PHE A 224 -26.28 14.55 -9.06
N GLU A 225 -27.60 14.38 -9.04
CA GLU A 225 -28.53 15.46 -8.68
C GLU A 225 -28.42 15.81 -7.20
N TRP A 226 -28.20 14.82 -6.32
CA TRP A 226 -27.85 15.06 -4.93
C TRP A 226 -26.59 15.92 -4.82
N TRP A 227 -25.50 15.52 -5.47
CA TRP A 227 -24.25 16.27 -5.46
C TRP A 227 -24.45 17.70 -5.96
N LYS A 228 -25.15 17.87 -7.07
CA LYS A 228 -25.44 19.18 -7.67
C LYS A 228 -26.25 20.05 -6.71
N SER A 229 -27.23 19.47 -6.00
CA SER A 229 -28.00 20.18 -4.98
C SER A 229 -27.13 20.64 -3.82
N GLN A 230 -26.19 19.79 -3.35
CA GLN A 230 -25.24 20.14 -2.29
C GLN A 230 -24.32 21.28 -2.73
N VAL A 231 -23.81 21.22 -3.96
CA VAL A 231 -22.96 22.27 -4.53
C VAL A 231 -23.71 23.60 -4.57
N LEU A 232 -24.93 23.63 -5.12
CA LEU A 232 -25.71 24.86 -5.25
C LEU A 232 -26.10 25.45 -3.89
N ALA A 233 -26.42 24.61 -2.90
CA ALA A 233 -26.83 25.04 -1.57
C ALA A 233 -25.69 25.52 -0.67
N ASN A 234 -24.44 25.19 -0.98
CA ASN A 234 -23.27 25.44 -0.10
C ASN A 234 -22.19 26.30 -0.75
N GLN A 235 -22.57 27.24 -1.62
CA GLN A 235 -21.63 28.15 -2.29
C GLN A 235 -20.89 29.14 -1.37
N ASP A 236 -21.23 29.16 -0.08
CA ASP A 236 -20.55 29.83 1.03
C ASP A 236 -19.35 29.04 1.59
N LYS A 237 -19.17 27.78 1.18
CA LYS A 237 -18.13 26.86 1.68
C LYS A 237 -17.06 26.57 0.62
N ILE A 238 -15.90 26.15 1.08
CA ILE A 238 -14.92 25.44 0.23
C ILE A 238 -15.52 24.07 -0.06
N ILE A 239 -15.57 23.64 -1.32
CA ILE A 239 -16.20 22.38 -1.72
C ILE A 239 -15.16 21.48 -2.39
N ILE A 240 -14.99 20.30 -1.81
CA ILE A 240 -14.08 19.26 -2.28
C ILE A 240 -14.93 18.05 -2.67
N THR A 241 -14.90 17.67 -3.94
CA THR A 241 -15.53 16.42 -4.40
C THR A 241 -14.48 15.31 -4.39
N VAL A 242 -14.82 14.15 -3.85
CA VAL A 242 -13.98 12.96 -3.85
C VAL A 242 -14.72 11.86 -4.60
N HIS A 243 -14.04 11.26 -5.57
CA HIS A 243 -14.54 10.11 -6.31
C HIS A 243 -13.36 9.23 -6.69
N HIS A 244 -13.56 7.92 -6.87
CA HIS A 244 -12.45 7.02 -7.26
C HIS A 244 -11.79 7.45 -8.58
N HIS A 245 -12.61 7.83 -9.55
CA HIS A 245 -12.18 8.37 -10.83
C HIS A 245 -12.18 9.90 -10.86
N VAL A 246 -11.29 10.47 -11.68
CA VAL A 246 -11.39 11.86 -12.16
C VAL A 246 -12.29 11.94 -13.41
N LEU A 247 -12.59 13.16 -13.86
CA LEU A 247 -13.32 13.37 -15.12
C LEU A 247 -12.41 13.24 -16.35
N ARG A 248 -12.99 12.95 -17.51
CA ARG A 248 -12.25 12.83 -18.78
C ARG A 248 -11.39 14.06 -19.07
N ASP A 249 -10.14 13.83 -19.45
CA ASP A 249 -9.17 14.87 -19.83
C ASP A 249 -8.97 15.94 -18.74
N THR A 250 -8.88 15.54 -17.48
CA THR A 250 -8.57 16.46 -16.37
C THR A 250 -7.17 16.26 -15.83
N THR A 251 -6.73 15.03 -15.56
CA THR A 251 -5.36 14.73 -15.09
C THR A 251 -4.66 13.70 -15.95
N THR A 252 -3.42 13.33 -15.61
CA THR A 252 -2.67 12.25 -16.28
C THR A 252 -3.53 11.01 -16.49
N ALA A 253 -3.41 10.43 -17.68
CA ALA A 253 -4.06 9.20 -18.12
C ALA A 253 -5.61 9.19 -18.09
N SER A 254 -6.28 10.33 -17.89
CA SER A 254 -7.75 10.43 -17.85
C SER A 254 -8.41 10.69 -19.20
N GLY A 255 -7.66 10.72 -20.30
CA GLY A 255 -8.22 10.87 -21.65
C GLY A 255 -8.77 9.56 -22.23
N VAL A 256 -9.44 9.67 -23.37
CA VAL A 256 -9.90 8.49 -24.14
C VAL A 256 -8.69 7.63 -24.53
N ASP A 257 -8.78 6.32 -24.30
CA ASP A 257 -7.74 5.31 -24.53
C ASP A 257 -6.44 5.45 -23.69
N GLU A 258 -6.29 6.51 -22.90
CA GLU A 258 -5.09 6.71 -22.07
C GLU A 258 -5.01 5.72 -20.91
N GLY A 259 -6.17 5.21 -20.45
CA GLY A 259 -6.29 4.20 -19.40
C GLY A 259 -5.89 2.78 -19.78
N SER A 260 -5.73 2.53 -21.08
CA SER A 260 -5.64 1.18 -21.64
C SER A 260 -4.35 0.42 -21.28
N ARG A 261 -3.35 1.13 -20.73
CA ARG A 261 -2.11 0.58 -20.14
C ARG A 261 -2.32 0.06 -18.72
N TYR A 262 -3.27 0.64 -17.98
CA TYR A 262 -3.46 0.39 -16.55
C TYR A 262 -4.55 -0.66 -16.32
N HIS A 263 -5.54 -0.73 -17.23
CA HIS A 263 -6.72 -1.56 -17.07
C HIS A 263 -6.90 -2.51 -18.26
N HIS A 264 -6.75 -3.81 -17.99
CA HIS A 264 -6.91 -4.88 -18.99
C HIS A 264 -8.36 -5.37 -19.07
N SER A 265 -9.32 -4.51 -19.35
CA SER A 265 -10.66 -4.97 -19.72
C SER A 265 -10.70 -5.39 -21.20
N LYS A 266 -11.46 -6.45 -21.50
CA LYS A 266 -11.79 -6.85 -22.89
C LYS A 266 -12.86 -5.94 -23.52
N LEU A 267 -13.55 -5.15 -22.70
CA LEU A 267 -14.68 -4.30 -23.09
C LEU A 267 -14.41 -2.88 -22.59
N ASP A 268 -14.62 -1.92 -23.49
CA ASP A 268 -14.55 -0.46 -23.23
C ASP A 268 -13.20 0.11 -22.76
N ARG A 269 -12.09 -0.39 -23.34
CA ARG A 269 -10.72 0.11 -23.10
C ARG A 269 -10.58 1.62 -23.25
N ALA A 270 -11.42 2.23 -24.08
CA ALA A 270 -11.39 3.65 -24.38
C ALA A 270 -11.80 4.53 -23.19
N HIS A 271 -12.62 4.00 -22.27
CA HIS A 271 -13.19 4.79 -21.16
C HIS A 271 -12.70 4.34 -19.78
N ALA A 272 -11.77 3.38 -19.76
CA ALA A 272 -11.28 2.67 -18.59
C ALA A 272 -10.45 3.49 -17.59
N SER A 273 -10.37 4.82 -17.68
CA SER A 273 -9.53 5.64 -16.77
C SER A 273 -10.22 6.82 -16.12
N TYR A 274 -11.51 7.01 -16.38
CA TYR A 274 -12.25 8.18 -15.89
C TYR A 274 -13.71 7.84 -15.62
N LEU A 275 -14.40 8.78 -14.98
CA LEU A 275 -15.82 8.68 -14.66
C LEU A 275 -16.66 8.81 -15.93
N TYR A 276 -17.16 7.68 -16.44
CA TYR A 276 -17.81 7.59 -17.74
C TYR A 276 -19.32 7.44 -17.61
N TYR A 277 -19.80 6.45 -16.86
CA TYR A 277 -21.21 6.08 -16.83
C TYR A 277 -22.00 6.95 -15.86
N LEU A 278 -23.07 7.58 -16.37
CA LEU A 278 -24.12 8.20 -15.56
C LEU A 278 -25.40 7.40 -15.74
N VAL A 279 -25.71 6.55 -14.78
CA VAL A 279 -26.82 5.61 -14.85
C VAL A 279 -28.14 6.31 -14.56
N GLU A 280 -29.03 6.31 -15.55
CA GLU A 280 -30.35 6.95 -15.50
C GLU A 280 -31.39 6.05 -14.84
N THR A 281 -31.35 4.74 -15.14
CA THR A 281 -32.30 3.75 -14.65
C THR A 281 -31.59 2.45 -14.27
N ARG A 282 -32.02 1.83 -13.17
CA ARG A 282 -31.38 0.61 -12.62
C ARG A 282 -32.02 -0.72 -13.08
N SER A 283 -33.22 -0.70 -13.70
CA SER A 283 -33.94 -1.92 -14.13
C SER A 283 -35.13 -1.61 -15.05
N PRO A 284 -35.53 -2.49 -16.00
CA PRO A 284 -34.93 -3.78 -16.38
C PRO A 284 -33.90 -3.68 -17.51
N LYS A 285 -33.73 -2.50 -18.12
CA LYS A 285 -32.63 -2.19 -19.04
C LYS A 285 -31.88 -1.01 -18.48
N LEU A 286 -30.59 -1.19 -18.25
CA LEU A 286 -29.74 -0.13 -17.76
C LEU A 286 -29.57 0.94 -18.85
N GLU A 287 -30.11 2.12 -18.61
CA GLU A 287 -29.88 3.31 -19.44
C GLU A 287 -28.83 4.19 -18.80
N PHE A 288 -27.91 4.72 -19.60
CA PHE A 288 -26.84 5.58 -19.13
C PHE A 288 -26.52 6.68 -20.13
N SER A 289 -26.01 7.78 -19.59
CA SER A 289 -25.40 8.88 -20.33
C SER A 289 -23.95 9.07 -19.88
N SER A 290 -23.30 10.14 -20.37
CA SER A 290 -21.92 10.46 -20.01
C SER A 290 -21.88 11.30 -18.73
N ALA A 291 -21.35 10.69 -17.67
CA ALA A 291 -21.10 11.36 -16.39
C ALA A 291 -20.18 12.56 -16.55
N THR A 292 -19.03 12.36 -17.20
CA THR A 292 -18.11 13.47 -17.44
C THR A 292 -18.79 14.62 -18.17
N ASP A 293 -19.61 14.37 -19.19
CA ASP A 293 -20.24 15.45 -19.94
C ASP A 293 -21.29 16.20 -19.09
N ALA A 294 -22.00 15.51 -18.19
CA ALA A 294 -22.92 16.13 -17.25
C ALA A 294 -22.21 17.07 -16.26
N PHE A 295 -21.13 16.59 -15.61
CA PHE A 295 -20.31 17.42 -14.71
C PHE A 295 -19.64 18.58 -15.46
N ALA A 296 -19.04 18.32 -16.61
CA ALA A 296 -18.37 19.33 -17.43
C ALA A 296 -19.33 20.42 -17.91
N THR A 297 -20.57 20.04 -18.27
CA THR A 297 -21.60 20.99 -18.65
C THR A 297 -22.01 21.86 -17.46
N PHE A 298 -22.28 21.25 -16.31
CA PHE A 298 -22.59 22.01 -15.09
C PHE A 298 -21.45 22.96 -14.69
N PHE A 299 -20.19 22.52 -14.69
CA PHE A 299 -19.06 23.37 -14.35
C PHE A 299 -18.89 24.54 -15.31
N ARG A 300 -18.99 24.29 -16.62
CA ARG A 300 -18.90 25.35 -17.64
C ARG A 300 -20.02 26.37 -17.48
N GLU A 301 -21.28 25.92 -17.41
CA GLU A 301 -22.44 26.80 -17.27
C GLU A 301 -22.39 27.61 -15.97
N PHE A 302 -22.00 26.96 -14.87
CA PHE A 302 -21.85 27.64 -13.58
C PHE A 302 -20.76 28.70 -13.64
N GLN A 303 -19.59 28.38 -14.20
CA GLN A 303 -18.48 29.32 -14.33
C GLN A 303 -18.85 30.50 -15.23
N GLU A 304 -19.51 30.26 -16.36
CA GLU A 304 -20.00 31.30 -17.27
C GLU A 304 -21.01 32.22 -16.59
N ALA A 305 -21.93 31.67 -15.79
CA ALA A 305 -22.97 32.45 -15.11
C ALA A 305 -22.46 33.23 -13.89
N ASN A 306 -21.43 32.74 -13.20
CA ASN A 306 -21.01 33.27 -11.89
C ASN A 306 -19.61 33.89 -11.88
N GLY A 307 -18.81 33.71 -12.95
CA GLY A 307 -17.43 34.20 -13.02
C GLY A 307 -16.46 33.51 -12.06
N ARG A 308 -16.86 32.37 -11.46
CA ARG A 308 -16.08 31.60 -10.48
C ARG A 308 -16.41 30.10 -10.59
N PRO A 309 -15.51 29.20 -10.17
CA PRO A 309 -15.77 27.76 -10.26
C PRO A 309 -16.89 27.31 -9.30
N ALA A 310 -17.56 26.20 -9.66
CA ALA A 310 -18.67 25.66 -8.86
C ALA A 310 -18.21 24.96 -7.57
N ILE A 311 -17.00 24.39 -7.60
CA ILE A 311 -16.30 23.73 -6.49
C ILE A 311 -14.82 24.14 -6.52
N ASP A 312 -14.05 23.81 -5.47
CA ASP A 312 -12.63 24.18 -5.37
C ASP A 312 -11.72 23.06 -5.86
N MET A 313 -12.03 21.82 -5.47
CA MET A 313 -11.20 20.66 -5.77
C MET A 313 -12.01 19.42 -6.16
N TRP A 314 -11.44 18.62 -7.04
CA TRP A 314 -11.83 17.23 -7.30
C TRP A 314 -10.65 16.30 -6.98
N VAL A 315 -10.84 15.38 -6.04
CA VAL A 315 -9.84 14.40 -5.62
C VAL A 315 -10.20 13.04 -6.21
N GLY A 316 -9.27 12.42 -6.93
CA GLY A 316 -9.45 11.07 -7.45
C GLY A 316 -8.17 10.24 -7.52
N GLY A 317 -8.34 8.97 -7.88
CA GLY A 317 -7.31 7.96 -8.00
C GLY A 317 -7.40 7.21 -9.33
N HIS A 318 -7.41 5.88 -9.25
CA HIS A 318 -7.69 4.93 -10.36
C HIS A 318 -6.65 4.84 -11.48
N THR A 319 -6.00 5.94 -11.87
CA THR A 319 -5.10 5.94 -13.04
C THR A 319 -3.72 5.38 -12.78
N HIS A 320 -3.40 5.01 -11.53
CA HIS A 320 -2.18 4.27 -11.21
C HIS A 320 -0.93 5.03 -11.71
N VAL A 321 -0.82 6.31 -11.33
CA VAL A 321 0.22 7.23 -11.83
C VAL A 321 1.59 6.55 -11.75
N VAL A 322 2.37 6.64 -12.83
CA VAL A 322 3.67 5.95 -12.89
C VAL A 322 4.63 6.50 -11.82
N GLY A 323 4.49 7.78 -11.50
CA GLY A 323 5.26 8.49 -10.49
C GLY A 323 4.77 9.93 -10.32
N PRO A 324 5.42 10.72 -9.45
CA PRO A 324 5.02 12.08 -9.12
C PRO A 324 5.13 13.07 -10.29
N ASP A 325 5.91 12.74 -11.32
CA ASP A 325 6.13 13.55 -12.52
C ASP A 325 5.46 12.96 -13.78
N ASP A 326 4.48 12.07 -13.62
CA ASP A 326 3.72 11.49 -14.74
C ASP A 326 3.02 12.58 -15.57
N ARG A 327 3.12 12.44 -16.90
CA ARG A 327 2.57 13.36 -17.91
C ARG A 327 1.80 12.63 -19.01
N THR A 328 1.30 11.42 -18.74
CA THR A 328 0.51 10.65 -19.72
C THR A 328 -0.67 11.49 -20.21
N GLY A 329 -0.82 11.58 -21.54
CA GLY A 329 -1.87 12.41 -22.14
C GLY A 329 -1.61 13.91 -22.09
N ASN A 330 -0.35 14.33 -21.89
CA ASN A 330 0.09 15.72 -21.72
C ASN A 330 -0.55 16.44 -20.52
N LYS A 331 -1.04 15.69 -19.54
CA LYS A 331 -1.66 16.18 -18.32
C LYS A 331 -0.86 15.66 -17.13
N SER A 332 -0.70 16.45 -16.08
CA SER A 332 -0.02 16.01 -14.87
C SER A 332 -0.96 15.45 -13.82
N ILE A 333 -0.39 15.08 -12.69
CA ILE A 333 -1.15 14.60 -11.52
C ILE A 333 -1.92 15.71 -10.78
N THR A 334 -1.73 16.98 -11.16
CA THR A 334 -2.49 18.13 -10.65
C THR A 334 -2.74 19.14 -11.77
N GLU A 335 -3.99 19.37 -12.12
CA GLU A 335 -4.37 20.23 -13.25
C GLU A 335 -5.59 21.08 -12.91
N GLN A 336 -5.81 22.16 -13.66
CA GLN A 336 -7.03 22.98 -13.53
C GLN A 336 -7.89 22.91 -14.79
N ARG A 337 -9.21 22.76 -14.58
CA ARG A 337 -10.19 22.83 -15.66
C ARG A 337 -11.51 23.39 -15.14
N TRP A 338 -12.13 24.28 -15.90
CA TRP A 338 -13.34 25.02 -15.48
C TRP A 338 -13.17 25.81 -14.17
N GLY A 339 -11.92 26.23 -13.88
CA GLY A 339 -11.53 26.85 -12.61
C GLY A 339 -11.45 25.90 -11.42
N VAL A 340 -11.78 24.61 -11.58
CA VAL A 340 -11.67 23.57 -10.55
C VAL A 340 -10.28 22.94 -10.60
N THR A 341 -9.67 22.67 -9.44
CA THR A 341 -8.41 21.91 -9.37
C THR A 341 -8.68 20.42 -9.27
N PHE A 342 -8.10 19.62 -10.16
CA PHE A 342 -8.19 18.16 -10.15
C PHE A 342 -6.89 17.56 -9.61
N LEU A 343 -6.99 16.64 -8.65
CA LEU A 343 -5.87 15.99 -7.98
C LEU A 343 -5.93 14.48 -8.15
N GLN A 344 -4.84 13.92 -8.66
CA GLN A 344 -4.54 12.49 -8.58
C GLN A 344 -3.77 12.19 -7.30
N VAL A 345 -4.31 11.27 -6.49
CA VAL A 345 -3.79 10.90 -5.16
C VAL A 345 -3.31 9.46 -5.04
N ALA A 346 -3.61 8.63 -6.06
CA ALA A 346 -3.17 7.24 -6.18
C ALA A 346 -1.76 7.15 -6.78
N ALA A 347 -1.06 6.03 -6.62
CA ALA A 347 -1.51 4.77 -6.02
C ALA A 347 -0.67 4.36 -4.81
N LEU A 348 -1.25 3.69 -3.81
CA LEU A 348 -0.48 3.07 -2.71
C LEU A 348 0.09 1.69 -3.09
N THR A 349 -0.58 0.98 -3.99
CA THR A 349 -0.13 -0.31 -4.52
C THR A 349 1.17 -0.18 -5.30
N LYS A 350 2.07 -1.15 -5.13
CA LYS A 350 3.26 -1.29 -5.98
C LYS A 350 3.01 -2.28 -7.12
N TYR A 351 2.26 -3.34 -6.84
CA TYR A 351 2.20 -4.52 -7.70
C TYR A 351 0.94 -4.61 -8.55
N HIS A 352 -0.11 -3.84 -8.23
CA HIS A 352 -1.24 -3.69 -9.14
C HIS A 352 -0.97 -2.54 -10.12
N GLY A 353 -0.81 -2.87 -11.40
CA GLY A 353 -0.47 -1.90 -12.46
C GLY A 353 1.00 -1.44 -12.51
N GLY A 354 1.85 -1.88 -11.58
CA GLY A 354 3.31 -1.65 -11.61
C GLY A 354 3.70 -0.18 -11.43
N THR A 355 3.27 0.45 -10.34
CA THR A 355 3.37 1.90 -10.11
C THR A 355 4.36 2.27 -9.01
N THR A 356 4.62 3.58 -8.86
CA THR A 356 5.37 4.12 -7.73
C THR A 356 4.40 4.46 -6.58
N PRO A 357 4.48 3.78 -5.42
CA PRO A 357 3.63 4.09 -4.29
C PRO A 357 3.75 5.55 -3.82
N LEU A 358 2.66 6.31 -3.86
CA LEU A 358 2.61 7.69 -3.41
C LEU A 358 1.23 8.08 -2.86
N SER A 359 1.19 9.20 -2.15
CA SER A 359 -0.04 9.82 -1.64
C SER A 359 0.09 11.35 -1.61
N ARG A 360 -0.97 12.06 -1.19
CA ARG A 360 -0.98 13.52 -1.02
C ARG A 360 -1.21 13.92 0.42
N LEU A 361 -0.58 15.01 0.83
CA LEU A 361 -0.95 15.75 2.05
C LEU A 361 -1.50 17.12 1.63
N ILE A 362 -2.78 17.36 1.89
CA ILE A 362 -3.44 18.63 1.58
C ILE A 362 -3.56 19.44 2.86
N GLU A 363 -2.95 20.62 2.91
CA GLU A 363 -2.89 21.45 4.11
C GLU A 363 -3.69 22.73 3.93
N PHE A 364 -4.63 22.94 4.84
CA PHE A 364 -5.47 24.13 4.94
C PHE A 364 -5.01 24.94 6.14
N GLN A 365 -4.61 26.18 5.89
CA GLN A 365 -4.19 27.12 6.93
C GLN A 365 -5.34 28.08 7.22
N ASP A 366 -5.75 28.19 8.49
CA ASP A 366 -6.83 29.10 8.92
C ASP A 366 -6.61 30.54 8.44
N GLY A 367 -7.64 31.14 7.84
CA GLY A 367 -7.61 32.46 7.21
C GLY A 367 -6.98 32.51 5.81
N SER A 368 -6.34 31.44 5.33
CA SER A 368 -5.74 31.39 3.99
C SER A 368 -6.79 31.22 2.89
N ALA A 369 -6.62 31.89 1.75
CA ALA A 369 -7.40 31.64 0.53
C ALA A 369 -6.74 30.60 -0.39
N GLU A 370 -5.77 29.86 0.13
CA GLU A 370 -4.98 28.85 -0.57
C GLU A 370 -4.79 27.61 0.31
N ALA A 371 -4.66 26.44 -0.32
CA ALA A 371 -4.26 25.19 0.31
C ALA A 371 -3.03 24.58 -0.39
N ASP A 372 -2.14 23.94 0.36
CA ASP A 372 -0.97 23.29 -0.22
C ASP A 372 -1.24 21.79 -0.43
N ALA A 373 -1.05 21.28 -1.65
CA ALA A 373 -1.13 19.87 -1.97
C ALA A 373 0.27 19.30 -2.20
N LYS A 374 0.81 18.65 -1.17
CA LYS A 374 2.13 18.02 -1.17
C LYS A 374 2.07 16.59 -1.68
N VAL A 375 3.18 16.08 -2.23
CA VAL A 375 3.30 14.67 -2.67
C VAL A 375 4.22 13.93 -1.72
N TYR A 376 3.77 12.80 -1.20
CA TYR A 376 4.60 11.92 -0.38
C TYR A 376 4.87 10.60 -1.12
N LEU A 377 6.14 10.27 -1.32
CA LEU A 377 6.59 9.00 -1.89
C LEU A 377 6.71 7.96 -0.78
N HIS A 378 6.02 6.83 -0.91
CA HIS A 378 6.08 5.71 0.03
C HIS A 378 7.20 4.71 -0.28
N GLU A 379 7.83 4.85 -1.46
CA GLU A 379 9.03 4.13 -1.91
C GLU A 379 9.97 5.12 -2.61
N SER A 380 11.24 4.76 -2.83
CA SER A 380 12.16 5.59 -3.61
C SER A 380 11.71 5.71 -5.07
N TYR A 381 11.88 6.89 -5.65
CA TYR A 381 11.56 7.17 -7.05
C TYR A 381 12.73 7.83 -7.78
N ARG A 382 13.34 7.11 -8.71
CA ARG A 382 14.60 7.52 -9.37
C ARG A 382 15.65 7.88 -8.30
N ALA A 383 16.28 9.06 -8.40
CA ALA A 383 17.24 9.55 -7.42
C ALA A 383 16.59 10.11 -6.13
N HIS A 384 15.26 10.20 -6.05
CA HIS A 384 14.57 10.74 -4.89
C HIS A 384 14.26 9.63 -3.90
N ARG A 385 14.67 9.84 -2.65
CA ARG A 385 14.35 8.92 -1.55
C ARG A 385 12.87 9.04 -1.18
N ARG A 386 12.39 8.04 -0.47
CA ARG A 386 11.08 8.05 0.22
C ARG A 386 10.93 9.34 1.05
N GLY A 387 9.75 9.95 1.03
CA GLY A 387 9.48 11.25 1.65
C GLY A 387 8.75 12.24 0.72
N PHE A 388 8.73 13.52 1.10
CA PHE A 388 8.09 14.56 0.29
C PHE A 388 8.82 14.81 -1.03
N PHE A 389 8.04 14.96 -2.11
CA PHE A 389 8.52 15.24 -3.45
C PHE A 389 8.11 16.66 -3.85
N GLU A 390 8.92 17.62 -3.42
CA GLU A 390 8.74 19.07 -3.65
C GLU A 390 8.41 19.46 -5.11
N PRO A 391 9.03 18.87 -6.17
CA PRO A 391 8.77 19.32 -7.54
C PRO A 391 7.31 19.13 -8.02
N ALA A 392 6.55 18.23 -7.38
CA ALA A 392 5.15 17.98 -7.72
C ALA A 392 4.15 18.61 -6.74
N GLU A 393 4.63 19.36 -5.74
CA GLU A 393 3.77 20.10 -4.81
C GLU A 393 3.11 21.29 -5.51
N ARG A 394 1.87 21.61 -5.12
CA ARG A 394 1.10 22.71 -5.72
C ARG A 394 0.33 23.46 -4.65
N THR A 395 0.36 24.78 -4.71
CA THR A 395 -0.57 25.65 -3.99
C THR A 395 -1.84 25.80 -4.81
N ILE A 396 -2.99 25.63 -4.17
CA ILE A 396 -4.30 25.53 -4.79
C ILE A 396 -5.15 26.72 -4.34
N PRO A 397 -5.62 27.56 -5.28
CA PRO A 397 -6.49 28.67 -4.94
C PRO A 397 -7.86 28.17 -4.48
N LEU A 398 -8.40 28.80 -3.44
CA LEU A 398 -9.71 28.52 -2.88
C LEU A 398 -10.63 29.73 -3.09
N ARG A 399 -11.92 29.47 -3.26
CA ARG A 399 -12.94 30.52 -3.45
C ARG A 399 -13.20 31.33 -2.19
N HIS A 400 -12.90 30.76 -1.02
CA HIS A 400 -13.12 31.37 0.28
C HIS A 400 -11.89 31.17 1.17
N PRO A 401 -11.60 32.11 2.09
CA PRO A 401 -10.66 31.87 3.18
C PRO A 401 -11.07 30.66 4.02
N VAL A 402 -10.09 29.84 4.37
CA VAL A 402 -10.26 28.66 5.23
C VAL A 402 -10.70 29.11 6.62
N GLN A 403 -11.70 28.43 7.16
CA GLN A 403 -12.03 28.40 8.57
C GLN A 403 -11.71 26.98 9.04
N ALA A 404 -10.53 26.79 9.63
CA ALA A 404 -10.06 25.47 10.01
C ALA A 404 -10.90 24.93 11.19
N PRO A 405 -11.33 23.65 11.16
CA PRO A 405 -12.03 23.03 12.28
C PRO A 405 -11.21 23.12 13.57
N ALA A 406 -11.86 22.98 14.73
CA ALA A 406 -11.10 22.77 15.96
C ALA A 406 -10.27 21.47 15.86
N PRO A 407 -9.07 21.41 16.47
CA PRO A 407 -8.27 20.19 16.46
C PRO A 407 -9.08 19.04 17.07
N TYR A 408 -9.13 17.92 16.36
CA TYR A 408 -9.75 16.71 16.89
C TYR A 408 -8.77 16.03 17.83
N VAL A 409 -9.19 15.82 19.07
CA VAL A 409 -8.42 15.03 20.05
C VAL A 409 -9.14 13.69 20.19
N PRO A 410 -8.57 12.59 19.68
CA PRO A 410 -9.18 11.28 19.83
C PRO A 410 -9.42 10.96 21.31
N THR A 411 -10.67 10.67 21.68
CA THR A 411 -10.98 10.13 23.00
C THR A 411 -11.04 8.60 22.93
N GLY A 412 -10.23 7.93 23.75
CA GLY A 412 -10.21 6.46 23.87
C GLY A 412 -8.87 5.84 23.45
N ALA A 413 -8.76 4.53 23.65
CA ALA A 413 -7.58 3.79 23.22
C ALA A 413 -7.52 3.74 21.69
N PHE A 414 -6.33 4.00 21.13
CA PHE A 414 -6.01 3.61 19.76
C PHE A 414 -6.16 2.10 19.63
N PRO A 415 -6.55 1.58 18.46
CA PRO A 415 -6.71 0.14 18.25
C PRO A 415 -5.35 -0.58 18.41
N CYS A 416 -5.02 -0.95 19.65
CA CYS A 416 -4.10 -2.04 19.92
C CYS A 416 -4.88 -3.34 19.72
N GLU A 417 -4.24 -4.33 19.07
CA GLU A 417 -4.70 -5.71 18.86
C GLU A 417 -6.15 -5.98 19.27
N ASP A 418 -7.09 -5.70 18.35
CA ASP A 418 -8.51 -5.90 18.66
C ASP A 418 -8.78 -7.41 18.73
N GLN A 419 -8.96 -7.93 19.95
CA GLN A 419 -9.30 -9.32 20.19
C GLN A 419 -10.54 -9.79 19.41
N LYS A 420 -11.46 -8.88 18.99
CA LYS A 420 -12.59 -9.25 18.13
C LYS A 420 -12.14 -9.62 16.72
N ILE A 421 -11.19 -8.88 16.15
CA ILE A 421 -10.58 -9.20 14.86
C ILE A 421 -9.93 -10.58 14.97
N GLU A 422 -9.10 -10.79 15.99
CA GLU A 422 -8.40 -12.07 16.23
C GLU A 422 -9.37 -13.24 16.47
N ARG A 423 -10.48 -13.01 17.17
CA ARG A 423 -11.56 -14.01 17.35
C ARG A 423 -12.32 -14.29 16.05
N GLN A 424 -12.62 -13.30 15.22
CA GLN A 424 -13.26 -13.51 13.91
C GLN A 424 -12.34 -14.32 12.99
N PHE A 425 -11.04 -14.00 12.95
CA PHE A 425 -10.02 -14.82 12.30
C PHE A 425 -9.99 -16.27 12.84
N SER A 426 -10.12 -16.46 14.16
CA SER A 426 -10.15 -17.80 14.77
C SER A 426 -11.41 -18.62 14.44
N ARG A 427 -12.58 -17.98 14.30
CA ARG A 427 -13.85 -18.66 13.93
C ARG A 427 -13.84 -19.15 12.49
N TYR A 428 -13.17 -18.42 11.58
CA TYR A 428 -12.97 -18.86 10.19
C TYR A 428 -12.16 -20.17 10.12
N ARG A 429 -11.25 -20.42 11.08
CA ARG A 429 -10.53 -21.71 11.19
C ARG A 429 -11.41 -22.89 11.65
N GLY A 430 -12.64 -22.64 12.15
CA GLY A 430 -13.40 -23.58 12.98
C GLY A 430 -14.42 -24.51 12.31
N LYS A 431 -14.67 -24.44 10.99
CA LYS A 431 -15.71 -25.29 10.33
C LYS A 431 -15.20 -25.98 9.07
N ARG A 432 -14.24 -26.90 9.23
CA ARG A 432 -13.99 -28.06 8.34
C ARG A 432 -12.91 -28.92 8.98
N SER A 433 -13.14 -30.24 9.08
CA SER A 433 -12.07 -31.21 9.37
C SER A 433 -10.88 -30.93 8.44
N PRO A 434 -9.64 -30.97 8.95
CA PRO A 434 -8.54 -30.15 8.43
C PRO A 434 -8.11 -30.64 7.05
N SER A 435 -8.72 -30.08 6.00
CA SER A 435 -7.98 -29.80 4.79
C SER A 435 -7.05 -28.64 5.12
N PRO A 436 -5.73 -28.72 4.87
CA PRO A 436 -4.80 -27.65 5.21
C PRO A 436 -5.08 -26.48 4.28
N VAL A 437 -5.95 -25.59 4.76
CA VAL A 437 -6.11 -24.20 4.36
C VAL A 437 -5.17 -23.46 5.28
N TYR A 438 -4.10 -22.97 4.68
CA TYR A 438 -2.99 -22.36 5.36
C TYR A 438 -3.45 -21.05 6.00
N ASP A 439 -3.08 -20.97 7.26
CA ASP A 439 -3.05 -19.78 8.08
C ASP A 439 -2.48 -18.60 7.28
N THR A 440 -3.19 -17.48 7.28
CA THR A 440 -2.72 -16.19 6.80
C THR A 440 -2.06 -15.45 7.95
N THR A 441 -0.95 -15.99 8.45
CA THR A 441 0.01 -15.24 9.26
C THR A 441 0.70 -14.22 8.34
N PRO A 442 0.88 -12.96 8.77
CA PRO A 442 1.45 -11.91 7.93
C PRO A 442 2.87 -12.25 7.49
N ASP A 443 3.24 -11.77 6.30
CA ASP A 443 4.56 -11.93 5.69
C ASP A 443 5.67 -11.23 6.51
N HIS A 444 6.06 -11.82 7.64
CA HIS A 444 7.12 -11.29 8.50
C HIS A 444 8.52 -11.85 8.20
N ALA A 445 8.63 -12.66 7.14
CA ALA A 445 9.80 -13.46 6.87
C ALA A 445 10.49 -13.11 5.54
N ILE A 446 10.73 -11.84 5.23
CA ILE A 446 11.35 -11.39 3.97
C ILE A 446 12.74 -10.79 4.23
N LEU A 447 13.80 -11.40 3.70
CA LEU A 447 15.18 -10.93 3.74
C LEU A 447 15.53 -10.10 2.51
N GLY A 448 16.09 -8.90 2.65
CA GLY A 448 16.70 -8.14 1.54
C GLY A 448 15.75 -7.23 0.76
N GLU A 449 15.03 -6.32 1.44
CA GLU A 449 14.36 -5.19 0.77
C GLU A 449 15.35 -4.29 -0.01
N ASP A 450 16.66 -4.37 0.29
CA ASP A 450 17.77 -3.61 -0.32
C ASP A 450 18.61 -4.42 -1.33
N TRP A 451 18.02 -5.35 -2.09
CA TRP A 451 18.75 -6.06 -3.16
C TRP A 451 19.27 -5.08 -4.23
N ASP A 452 20.58 -4.83 -4.24
CA ASP A 452 21.27 -4.03 -5.26
C ASP A 452 22.05 -4.94 -6.23
N PRO A 453 21.54 -5.17 -7.47
CA PRO A 453 22.19 -6.01 -8.45
C PRO A 453 23.48 -5.40 -9.03
N GLU A 454 23.75 -4.11 -8.85
CA GLU A 454 24.93 -3.42 -9.41
C GLU A 454 26.21 -3.64 -8.57
N VAL A 455 26.09 -4.11 -7.31
CA VAL A 455 27.22 -4.24 -6.37
C VAL A 455 27.92 -5.61 -6.47
N GLY A 456 27.32 -6.61 -7.13
CA GLY A 456 27.97 -7.90 -7.44
C GLY A 456 28.45 -8.76 -6.24
N GLY A 457 28.05 -8.40 -5.02
CA GLY A 457 28.37 -9.10 -3.77
C GLY A 457 27.35 -10.17 -3.37
N PRO A 458 27.63 -11.00 -2.34
CA PRO A 458 26.61 -11.86 -1.74
C PRO A 458 25.45 -11.03 -1.20
N LEU A 459 24.25 -11.61 -1.18
CA LEU A 459 23.24 -11.21 -0.21
C LEU A 459 23.81 -11.45 1.21
N GLY A 460 24.25 -10.38 1.88
CA GLY A 460 24.93 -10.45 3.19
C GLY A 460 23.94 -10.63 4.34
N VAL A 461 23.59 -11.89 4.65
CA VAL A 461 22.60 -12.22 5.70
C VAL A 461 23.10 -11.97 7.14
N LEU A 462 24.40 -11.73 7.34
CA LEU A 462 24.99 -11.47 8.66
C LEU A 462 24.42 -10.22 9.35
N GLY A 463 24.11 -9.15 8.61
CA GLY A 463 23.52 -7.93 9.20
C GLY A 463 22.12 -8.15 9.77
N VAL A 464 21.38 -9.15 9.28
CA VAL A 464 19.95 -9.35 9.60
C VAL A 464 19.73 -10.34 10.74
N ILE A 465 20.63 -11.31 10.94
CA ILE A 465 20.57 -12.16 12.16
C ILE A 465 20.85 -11.31 13.41
N ASP A 466 21.61 -10.23 13.26
CA ASP A 466 21.83 -9.26 14.34
C ASP A 466 20.57 -8.42 14.65
N ASP A 467 19.75 -8.11 13.63
CA ASP A 467 18.52 -7.30 13.74
C ASP A 467 17.24 -8.11 14.08
N ALA A 468 17.21 -9.44 13.83
CA ALA A 468 16.01 -10.28 13.94
C ALA A 468 15.68 -10.79 15.37
N VAL A 469 16.12 -10.10 16.43
CA VAL A 469 16.09 -10.60 17.81
C VAL A 469 14.68 -10.66 18.43
N ASP A 470 13.67 -10.00 17.84
CA ASP A 470 12.34 -9.84 18.44
C ASP A 470 11.18 -10.54 17.69
N ALA A 471 11.46 -11.42 16.72
CA ALA A 471 10.41 -12.09 15.93
C ALA A 471 9.62 -13.12 16.77
N ARG A 472 8.36 -12.80 17.14
CA ARG A 472 7.41 -13.69 17.83
C ARG A 472 6.53 -14.52 16.87
N ASP A 473 7.04 -14.84 15.68
CA ASP A 473 6.29 -15.56 14.64
C ASP A 473 6.63 -17.06 14.66
N PRO A 474 5.65 -17.97 14.85
CA PRO A 474 5.88 -19.43 14.80
C PRO A 474 6.34 -19.96 13.43
N ASP A 475 6.13 -19.20 12.34
CA ASP A 475 6.57 -19.54 10.98
C ASP A 475 8.00 -19.07 10.66
N TRP A 476 8.61 -18.26 11.55
CA TRP A 476 10.01 -17.85 11.48
C TRP A 476 10.92 -18.86 12.20
N PRO A 477 12.10 -19.21 11.65
CA PRO A 477 13.05 -20.05 12.38
C PRO A 477 13.54 -19.36 13.64
N ALA A 478 13.70 -20.10 14.74
CA ALA A 478 14.24 -19.53 15.97
C ALA A 478 15.68 -19.04 15.73
N ILE A 479 16.00 -17.83 16.20
CA ILE A 479 17.37 -17.32 16.14
C ILE A 479 18.10 -17.77 17.40
N GLU A 480 19.19 -18.48 17.21
CA GLU A 480 20.02 -18.98 18.30
C GLU A 480 21.48 -18.62 18.07
N ALA A 481 22.30 -18.76 19.10
CA ALA A 481 23.72 -18.47 19.06
C ALA A 481 24.53 -19.60 19.68
N GLU A 482 25.63 -19.96 19.04
CA GLU A 482 26.59 -20.94 19.52
C GLU A 482 28.00 -20.41 19.25
N ASN A 483 28.86 -20.35 20.28
CA ASN A 483 30.22 -19.83 20.19
C ASN A 483 30.32 -18.41 19.59
N GLY A 484 29.33 -17.57 19.84
CA GLY A 484 29.29 -16.19 19.32
C GLY A 484 28.78 -16.06 17.88
N LEU A 485 28.46 -17.17 17.21
CA LEU A 485 27.88 -17.17 15.87
C LEU A 485 26.38 -17.43 15.95
N ARG A 486 25.60 -16.57 15.30
CA ARG A 486 24.14 -16.71 15.26
C ARG A 486 23.69 -17.59 14.08
N PHE A 487 22.60 -18.31 14.25
CA PHE A 487 22.01 -19.19 13.23
C PHE A 487 20.49 -19.28 13.35
N MET A 488 19.85 -19.72 12.27
CA MET A 488 18.42 -19.97 12.18
C MET A 488 18.13 -21.45 12.42
N ARG A 489 17.27 -21.76 13.39
CA ARG A 489 16.80 -23.11 13.70
C ARG A 489 15.43 -23.37 13.10
N PHE A 490 15.36 -24.35 12.20
CA PHE A 490 14.13 -24.80 11.55
C PHE A 490 13.69 -26.14 12.16
N ALA A 491 12.40 -26.27 12.41
CA ALA A 491 11.73 -27.45 12.95
C ALA A 491 10.77 -28.09 11.92
N GLY A 492 11.08 -27.98 10.62
CA GLY A 492 10.29 -28.64 9.57
C GLY A 492 9.01 -27.92 9.16
N ALA A 493 8.72 -26.74 9.70
CA ALA A 493 7.51 -25.97 9.38
C ALA A 493 7.80 -24.51 8.99
N GLN A 494 9.03 -24.05 9.14
CA GLN A 494 9.42 -22.66 8.92
C GLN A 494 9.99 -22.44 7.52
N LYS A 495 9.91 -21.20 7.04
CA LYS A 495 10.57 -20.76 5.80
C LYS A 495 10.96 -19.30 5.91
N VAL A 496 12.02 -18.92 5.18
CA VAL A 496 12.43 -17.53 5.05
C VAL A 496 12.41 -17.16 3.59
N ARG A 497 11.61 -16.17 3.20
CA ARG A 497 11.63 -15.60 1.86
C ARG A 497 12.76 -14.58 1.77
N VAL A 498 13.32 -14.47 0.58
CA VAL A 498 14.30 -13.47 0.21
C VAL A 498 13.61 -12.57 -0.82
N GLY A 499 13.72 -11.25 -0.65
CA GLY A 499 12.93 -10.14 -1.18
C GLY A 499 12.73 -10.09 -2.69
N PRO A 500 12.34 -8.95 -3.28
CA PRO A 500 12.15 -8.89 -4.72
C PRO A 500 13.51 -9.12 -5.41
N VAL A 501 13.67 -10.29 -6.02
CA VAL A 501 14.87 -10.69 -6.74
C VAL A 501 14.73 -10.27 -8.19
N ASP A 502 15.61 -9.42 -8.70
CA ASP A 502 15.69 -9.21 -10.14
C ASP A 502 16.36 -10.43 -10.80
N TRP A 503 15.55 -11.34 -11.32
CA TRP A 503 16.02 -12.53 -12.02
C TRP A 503 16.77 -12.22 -13.32
N ASN A 504 16.70 -10.98 -13.82
CA ASN A 504 17.53 -10.55 -14.94
C ASN A 504 18.98 -10.31 -14.56
N SER A 505 19.28 -10.07 -13.29
CA SER A 505 20.66 -9.90 -12.78
C SER A 505 21.48 -11.19 -12.79
N PHE A 506 20.83 -12.36 -12.94
CA PHE A 506 21.50 -13.65 -13.01
C PHE A 506 22.15 -13.81 -14.39
N HIS A 507 23.42 -13.42 -14.47
CA HIS A 507 24.21 -13.45 -15.69
C HIS A 507 25.17 -14.64 -15.65
N ASP A 508 25.15 -15.43 -16.72
CA ASP A 508 26.07 -16.55 -16.96
C ASP A 508 26.06 -17.68 -15.90
N GLY A 509 25.10 -17.67 -14.97
CA GLY A 509 24.99 -18.69 -13.93
C GLY A 509 24.45 -18.21 -12.58
N VAL A 510 24.61 -19.04 -11.56
CA VAL A 510 24.19 -18.79 -10.17
C VAL A 510 25.10 -19.53 -9.20
N THR A 511 25.31 -18.95 -8.02
CA THR A 511 25.88 -19.67 -6.87
C THR A 511 24.96 -19.55 -5.67
N VAL A 512 24.69 -20.66 -4.99
CA VAL A 512 24.03 -20.69 -3.68
C VAL A 512 24.96 -21.34 -2.67
N ALA A 513 25.03 -20.79 -1.47
CA ALA A 513 25.87 -21.32 -0.39
C ALA A 513 25.16 -21.16 0.97
N ALA A 514 25.48 -22.03 1.91
CA ALA A 514 25.05 -21.92 3.30
C ALA A 514 25.92 -22.82 4.19
N TRP A 515 25.96 -22.52 5.48
CA TRP A 515 26.31 -23.52 6.49
C TRP A 515 25.03 -24.18 6.99
N ILE A 516 25.07 -25.50 7.10
CA ILE A 516 23.94 -26.31 7.53
C ILE A 516 24.36 -27.24 8.66
N ARG A 517 23.42 -27.51 9.57
CA ARG A 517 23.50 -28.62 10.53
C ARG A 517 22.19 -29.39 10.42
N VAL A 518 22.26 -30.62 9.95
CA VAL A 518 21.06 -31.43 9.67
C VAL A 518 20.64 -32.16 10.93
N SER A 519 19.36 -32.05 11.32
CA SER A 519 18.80 -32.82 12.43
C SER A 519 18.44 -34.25 12.00
N ASN A 520 18.65 -35.21 12.89
CA ASN A 520 18.24 -36.60 12.70
C ASN A 520 16.75 -36.79 13.04
N SER A 521 15.85 -36.27 12.20
CA SER A 521 14.40 -36.37 12.38
C SER A 521 13.70 -37.07 11.20
N ASP A 522 12.56 -37.71 11.45
CA ASP A 522 11.86 -38.60 10.51
C ASP A 522 11.02 -37.90 9.40
N TYR A 523 11.09 -36.57 9.27
CA TYR A 523 10.24 -35.83 8.34
C TYR A 523 10.91 -35.56 6.97
N GLY A 524 10.24 -36.04 5.90
CA GLY A 524 10.43 -35.61 4.50
C GLY A 524 11.52 -36.33 3.69
N TYR A 525 11.29 -36.51 2.37
CA TYR A 525 12.23 -37.22 1.48
C TYR A 525 13.31 -36.33 0.85
N SER A 526 13.09 -35.02 0.78
CA SER A 526 14.03 -34.03 0.24
C SER A 526 13.82 -32.71 0.97
N ARG A 527 14.83 -32.23 1.69
CA ARG A 527 14.80 -31.02 2.52
C ARG A 527 15.43 -29.86 1.77
N ARG A 528 14.71 -28.74 1.63
CA ARG A 528 15.19 -27.57 0.86
C ARG A 528 16.11 -26.72 1.72
N ILE A 529 17.30 -26.45 1.22
CA ILE A 529 18.24 -25.53 1.88
C ILE A 529 17.97 -24.11 1.34
N ILE A 530 18.15 -23.92 0.03
CA ILE A 530 17.81 -22.69 -0.70
C ILE A 530 17.12 -23.08 -2.01
N SER A 531 15.99 -22.46 -2.32
CA SER A 531 15.24 -22.71 -3.56
C SER A 531 14.72 -21.42 -4.19
N GLY A 532 14.72 -21.39 -5.52
CA GLY A 532 14.08 -20.35 -6.32
C GLY A 532 13.24 -20.99 -7.41
N HIS A 533 12.41 -21.97 -7.01
CA HIS A 533 11.63 -22.85 -7.88
C HIS A 533 10.34 -23.31 -7.20
N ARG A 534 9.25 -23.36 -7.97
CA ARG A 534 7.95 -23.93 -7.58
C ARG A 534 7.75 -25.34 -8.14
N ARG A 535 7.50 -26.32 -7.26
CA ARG A 535 7.55 -27.78 -7.52
C ARG A 535 6.87 -28.28 -8.80
N THR A 536 5.76 -27.66 -9.22
CA THR A 536 4.95 -28.08 -10.38
C THR A 536 5.31 -27.39 -11.69
N GLN A 537 6.36 -26.57 -11.69
CA GLN A 537 6.70 -25.71 -12.82
C GLN A 537 8.14 -25.95 -13.30
N SER A 538 8.39 -25.50 -14.52
CA SER A 538 9.71 -25.38 -15.13
C SER A 538 10.43 -24.15 -14.56
N GLY A 539 11.76 -24.04 -14.71
CA GLY A 539 12.53 -22.84 -14.35
C GLY A 539 13.19 -22.85 -12.97
N GLY A 540 14.20 -21.99 -12.80
CA GLY A 540 14.87 -21.74 -11.53
C GLY A 540 15.87 -22.80 -11.06
N PHE A 541 16.08 -22.86 -9.75
CA PHE A 541 17.06 -23.74 -9.12
C PHE A 541 16.65 -24.21 -7.73
N ASN A 542 17.33 -25.24 -7.23
CA ASN A 542 17.19 -25.67 -5.84
C ASN A 542 18.39 -26.49 -5.35
N LEU A 543 18.89 -26.12 -4.16
CA LEU A 543 19.82 -26.90 -3.36
C LEU A 543 19.06 -27.59 -2.23
N ASN A 544 19.24 -28.90 -2.09
CA ASN A 544 18.51 -29.72 -1.12
C ASN A 544 19.36 -30.86 -0.59
N PHE A 545 18.94 -31.37 0.55
CA PHE A 545 19.45 -32.58 1.17
C PHE A 545 18.44 -33.72 1.01
N ASP A 546 18.87 -34.86 0.46
CA ASP A 546 18.07 -36.07 0.32
C ASP A 546 18.37 -37.01 1.48
N LEU A 547 17.42 -37.15 2.41
CA LEU A 547 17.58 -38.00 3.59
C LEU A 547 17.65 -39.49 3.25
N LYS A 548 16.93 -39.97 2.22
CA LYS A 548 16.89 -41.41 1.90
C LYS A 548 18.24 -41.90 1.40
N ARG A 549 18.91 -41.06 0.62
CA ARG A 549 20.18 -41.38 0.00
C ARG A 549 21.36 -40.80 0.77
N ASN A 550 21.10 -40.03 1.83
CA ASN A 550 22.09 -39.31 2.60
C ASN A 550 23.03 -38.51 1.67
N GLY A 551 22.54 -37.43 1.08
CA GLY A 551 23.33 -36.71 0.08
C GLY A 551 22.79 -35.36 -0.34
N LEU A 552 23.69 -34.57 -0.93
CA LEU A 552 23.37 -33.25 -1.48
C LEU A 552 22.88 -33.36 -2.91
N ARG A 553 21.83 -32.60 -3.22
CA ARG A 553 21.23 -32.53 -4.54
C ARG A 553 21.14 -31.09 -5.01
N TRP A 554 21.71 -30.85 -6.18
CA TRP A 554 21.61 -29.60 -6.90
C TRP A 554 20.80 -29.81 -8.17
N ARG A 555 19.76 -29.01 -8.34
CA ARG A 555 18.99 -28.98 -9.56
C ARG A 555 18.89 -27.57 -10.10
N VAL A 556 19.17 -27.44 -11.39
CA VAL A 556 19.01 -26.21 -12.17
C VAL A 556 18.21 -26.54 -13.41
N TRP A 557 17.25 -25.68 -13.73
CA TRP A 557 16.50 -25.80 -14.96
C TRP A 557 17.41 -25.55 -16.16
N ASN A 558 17.31 -26.40 -17.17
CA ASN A 558 18.01 -26.24 -18.44
C ASN A 558 16.98 -25.80 -19.49
N GLU A 559 16.99 -24.52 -19.85
CA GLU A 559 16.04 -23.99 -20.82
C GLU A 559 16.23 -24.62 -22.19
N SER A 560 17.48 -24.77 -22.65
CA SER A 560 17.77 -25.34 -23.97
C SER A 560 17.29 -26.78 -24.15
N ARG A 561 17.11 -27.54 -23.06
CA ARG A 561 16.62 -28.92 -23.07
C ARG A 561 15.20 -29.07 -22.54
N HIS A 562 14.60 -27.98 -22.06
CA HIS A 562 13.33 -27.98 -21.33
C HIS A 562 13.26 -29.08 -20.26
N ALA A 563 14.34 -29.25 -19.50
CA ALA A 563 14.47 -30.33 -18.53
C ALA A 563 15.33 -29.93 -17.33
N TRP A 564 15.15 -30.63 -16.20
CA TRP A 564 16.01 -30.46 -15.03
C TRP A 564 17.37 -31.09 -15.23
N SER A 565 18.42 -30.31 -14.98
CA SER A 565 19.77 -30.85 -14.78
C SER A 565 19.95 -31.19 -13.31
N ASP A 566 19.99 -32.49 -13.04
CA ASP A 566 20.16 -33.06 -11.70
C ASP A 566 21.62 -33.49 -11.46
N LEU A 567 22.19 -32.99 -10.37
CA LEU A 567 23.48 -33.40 -9.82
C LEU A 567 23.26 -33.84 -8.37
N PHE A 568 23.60 -35.09 -8.10
CA PHE A 568 23.46 -35.70 -6.78
C PHE A 568 24.82 -36.24 -6.33
N HIS A 569 25.15 -36.02 -5.06
CA HIS A 569 26.34 -36.56 -4.43
C HIS A 569 25.94 -37.24 -3.11
N GLU A 570 26.18 -38.54 -3.03
CA GLU A 570 26.05 -39.29 -1.77
C GLU A 570 27.17 -38.87 -0.84
N THR A 571 26.82 -38.42 0.35
CA THR A 571 27.77 -37.98 1.36
C THR A 571 27.28 -38.47 2.70
N PRO A 572 28.11 -39.17 3.50
CA PRO A 572 27.82 -39.31 4.91
C PRO A 572 27.90 -37.93 5.56
N VAL A 573 26.78 -37.19 5.55
CA VAL A 573 26.62 -35.96 6.32
C VAL A 573 26.58 -36.37 7.78
N GLU A 574 27.44 -35.73 8.57
CA GLU A 574 27.41 -35.89 10.01
C GLU A 574 26.19 -35.12 10.53
N PHE A 575 25.18 -35.86 11.00
CA PHE A 575 24.04 -35.27 11.68
C PHE A 575 24.52 -34.48 12.89
N ASP A 576 23.82 -33.39 13.19
CA ASP A 576 24.11 -32.52 14.32
C ASP A 576 25.52 -31.87 14.32
N ALA A 577 26.21 -31.88 13.17
CA ALA A 577 27.47 -31.16 12.94
C ALA A 577 27.33 -30.06 11.87
N TRP A 578 28.06 -28.96 12.04
CA TRP A 578 28.10 -27.87 11.06
C TRP A 578 28.92 -28.26 9.83
N GLN A 579 28.32 -28.07 8.65
CA GLN A 579 28.97 -28.31 7.36
C GLN A 579 28.65 -27.17 6.39
N SER A 580 29.63 -26.77 5.59
CA SER A 580 29.44 -25.75 4.55
C SER A 580 29.04 -26.43 3.25
N VAL A 581 28.01 -25.92 2.59
CA VAL A 581 27.52 -26.42 1.30
C VAL A 581 27.45 -25.29 0.30
N ALA A 582 27.83 -25.56 -0.94
CA ALA A 582 27.62 -24.65 -2.04
C ALA A 582 27.27 -25.39 -3.33
N ALA A 583 26.52 -24.73 -4.19
CA ALA A 583 26.18 -25.23 -5.51
C ALA A 583 26.33 -24.12 -6.55
N VAL A 584 26.94 -24.45 -7.67
CA VAL A 584 27.24 -23.51 -8.75
C VAL A 584 26.65 -24.04 -10.04
N ALA A 585 26.02 -23.16 -10.82
CA ALA A 585 25.80 -23.37 -12.25
C ALA A 585 26.56 -22.29 -13.01
N ASP A 586 27.44 -22.71 -13.93
CA ASP A 586 28.32 -21.82 -14.70
C ASP A 586 28.15 -22.11 -16.18
N GLU A 587 27.52 -21.19 -16.89
CA GLU A 587 27.26 -21.32 -18.32
C GLU A 587 28.55 -21.19 -19.14
N ARG A 588 29.49 -20.36 -18.68
CA ARG A 588 30.74 -20.05 -19.40
C ARG A 588 31.65 -21.26 -19.46
N VAL A 589 31.72 -21.99 -18.36
CA VAL A 589 32.46 -23.26 -18.27
C VAL A 589 31.61 -24.43 -18.78
N GLY A 590 30.29 -24.28 -18.77
CA GLY A 590 29.36 -25.30 -19.25
C GLY A 590 29.17 -26.45 -18.28
N GLU A 591 29.11 -26.16 -16.97
CA GLU A 591 28.98 -27.18 -15.93
C GLU A 591 28.16 -26.71 -14.71
N ILE A 592 27.56 -27.67 -14.02
CA ILE A 592 27.08 -27.50 -12.65
C ILE A 592 27.99 -28.24 -11.68
N ARG A 593 28.16 -27.69 -10.48
CA ARG A 593 29.09 -28.18 -9.46
C ARG A 593 28.42 -28.18 -8.07
N LEU A 594 28.83 -29.12 -7.24
CA LEU A 594 28.48 -29.22 -5.82
C LEU A 594 29.76 -29.19 -4.97
N TYR A 595 29.69 -28.49 -3.85
CA TYR A 595 30.78 -28.35 -2.90
C TYR A 595 30.33 -28.69 -1.49
N LEU A 596 31.23 -29.31 -0.73
CA LEU A 596 31.08 -29.59 0.69
C LEU A 596 32.37 -29.17 1.38
N ASN A 597 32.26 -28.37 2.45
CA ASN A 597 33.39 -27.86 3.23
C ASN A 597 34.47 -27.21 2.36
N GLY A 598 34.05 -26.41 1.37
CA GLY A 598 34.93 -25.70 0.45
C GLY A 598 35.56 -26.56 -0.66
N GLU A 599 35.30 -27.86 -0.70
CA GLU A 599 35.86 -28.78 -1.69
C GLU A 599 34.81 -29.21 -2.72
N ARG A 600 35.20 -29.29 -3.99
CA ARG A 600 34.30 -29.72 -5.07
C ARG A 600 34.11 -31.23 -4.99
N VAL A 601 32.89 -31.65 -4.68
CA VAL A 601 32.55 -33.07 -4.46
C VAL A 601 31.85 -33.73 -5.64
N ALA A 602 31.18 -32.94 -6.50
CA ALA A 602 30.61 -33.44 -7.73
C ALA A 602 30.51 -32.35 -8.79
N SER A 603 30.55 -32.76 -10.07
CA SER A 603 30.26 -31.89 -11.20
C SER A 603 29.62 -32.66 -12.34
N LYS A 604 28.95 -31.93 -13.24
CA LYS A 604 28.35 -32.51 -14.45
C LYS A 604 28.25 -31.44 -15.55
N PRO A 605 28.42 -31.82 -16.83
CA PRO A 605 28.20 -30.89 -17.94
C PRO A 605 26.80 -30.29 -17.93
N TRP A 606 26.72 -28.98 -18.18
CA TRP A 606 25.48 -28.21 -18.20
C TRP A 606 25.57 -27.09 -19.25
N LYS A 607 24.61 -27.06 -20.18
CA LYS A 607 24.45 -25.99 -21.16
C LYS A 607 23.01 -25.52 -21.08
N GLY A 608 22.67 -24.77 -20.04
CA GLY A 608 21.27 -24.46 -19.70
C GLY A 608 20.80 -23.06 -20.03
N GLY A 609 21.70 -22.15 -20.39
CA GLY A 609 21.34 -20.74 -20.64
C GLY A 609 21.12 -19.93 -19.37
N LYS A 610 20.56 -18.73 -19.55
CA LYS A 610 20.14 -17.82 -18.48
C LYS A 610 19.23 -18.53 -17.47
N ILE A 611 19.52 -18.31 -16.18
CA ILE A 611 18.65 -18.79 -15.08
C ILE A 611 17.31 -18.06 -15.20
N SER A 612 16.25 -18.80 -15.52
CA SER A 612 14.91 -18.25 -15.69
C SER A 612 14.11 -18.32 -14.40
N ASN A 613 13.23 -17.34 -14.21
CA ASN A 613 12.12 -17.41 -13.26
C ASN A 613 10.81 -17.21 -14.02
N PRO A 614 10.10 -18.28 -14.38
CA PRO A 614 8.90 -18.16 -15.21
C PRO A 614 7.70 -17.55 -14.48
N ASP A 615 7.74 -17.37 -13.15
CA ASP A 615 6.55 -17.11 -12.33
C ASP A 615 6.76 -16.05 -11.23
N ASP A 616 7.83 -15.24 -11.31
CA ASP A 616 8.14 -14.19 -10.31
C ASP A 616 8.21 -14.73 -8.86
N VAL A 617 8.69 -15.98 -8.69
CA VAL A 617 8.83 -16.58 -7.35
C VAL A 617 10.02 -16.01 -6.57
N SER A 618 9.80 -15.71 -5.29
CA SER A 618 10.85 -15.31 -4.35
C SER A 618 11.86 -16.42 -4.12
N ILE A 619 13.13 -16.10 -3.86
CA ILE A 619 14.06 -17.10 -3.32
C ILE A 619 13.62 -17.45 -1.89
N THR A 620 13.75 -18.71 -1.49
CA THR A 620 13.29 -19.21 -0.18
C THR A 620 14.36 -20.09 0.46
N ILE A 621 14.66 -19.82 1.73
CA ILE A 621 15.52 -20.62 2.59
C ILE A 621 14.61 -21.52 3.45
N GLY A 622 15.01 -22.79 3.59
CA GLY A 622 14.32 -23.74 4.46
C GLY A 622 13.05 -24.39 3.92
N ALA A 623 12.58 -24.03 2.70
CA ALA A 623 11.41 -24.63 2.08
C ALA A 623 11.41 -24.51 0.55
N THR A 624 10.44 -25.17 -0.11
CA THR A 624 10.19 -24.99 -1.54
C THR A 624 9.57 -23.61 -1.78
N SER A 625 10.14 -22.87 -2.73
CA SER A 625 9.63 -21.57 -3.15
C SER A 625 8.26 -21.69 -3.86
N GLY A 626 7.41 -20.68 -3.73
CA GLY A 626 6.11 -20.60 -4.41
C GLY A 626 5.06 -21.66 -4.00
N GLU A 627 5.34 -22.51 -3.00
CA GLU A 627 4.36 -23.46 -2.45
C GLU A 627 3.90 -23.04 -1.04
N TRP A 628 2.59 -23.14 -0.83
CA TRP A 628 1.97 -22.93 0.47
C TRP A 628 1.99 -24.20 1.35
N ARG A 629 2.30 -25.38 0.78
CA ARG A 629 2.34 -26.66 1.50
C ARG A 629 3.77 -27.14 1.79
N PHE A 630 4.07 -27.44 3.06
CA PHE A 630 5.36 -27.92 3.58
C PHE A 630 5.68 -29.38 3.20
N SER A 631 5.75 -29.72 1.91
CA SER A 631 6.11 -31.09 1.50
C SER A 631 7.61 -31.37 1.50
N GLN A 632 8.44 -30.32 1.53
CA GLN A 632 9.91 -30.36 1.43
C GLN A 632 10.54 -29.23 2.26
N THR A 633 10.41 -29.31 3.58
CA THR A 633 10.95 -28.32 4.53
C THR A 633 12.29 -28.73 5.11
N TRP A 634 13.03 -27.74 5.59
CA TRP A 634 14.24 -27.94 6.36
C TRP A 634 13.91 -28.19 7.81
N ASP A 635 14.63 -29.13 8.39
CA ASP A 635 14.66 -29.42 9.81
C ASP A 635 16.14 -29.59 10.17
N GLY A 636 16.59 -28.72 11.07
CA GLY A 636 17.99 -28.44 11.33
C GLY A 636 18.30 -26.94 11.30
N ASP A 637 19.57 -26.62 11.40
CA ASP A 637 20.05 -25.24 11.52
C ASP A 637 20.70 -24.76 10.21
N ILE A 638 20.51 -23.48 9.89
CA ILE A 638 21.15 -22.80 8.75
C ILE A 638 21.79 -21.51 9.24
N ARG A 639 23.04 -21.25 8.85
CA ARG A 639 23.69 -19.94 9.03
C ARG A 639 24.35 -19.48 7.74
N GLU A 640 24.52 -18.16 7.64
CA GLU A 640 25.14 -17.49 6.49
C GLU A 640 24.62 -17.97 5.10
N PRO A 641 23.30 -18.09 4.89
CA PRO A 641 22.81 -18.40 3.56
C PRO A 641 23.14 -17.25 2.60
N ALA A 642 23.64 -17.59 1.42
CA ALA A 642 24.07 -16.64 0.40
C ALA A 642 23.61 -17.08 -0.98
N VAL A 643 23.16 -16.12 -1.77
CA VAL A 643 22.90 -16.28 -3.21
C VAL A 643 23.68 -15.23 -3.96
N TYR A 644 24.40 -15.67 -4.98
CA TYR A 644 25.13 -14.82 -5.90
C TYR A 644 24.50 -14.94 -7.28
N PRO A 645 24.20 -13.83 -7.96
CA PRO A 645 23.62 -13.84 -9.31
C PRO A 645 24.70 -14.13 -10.39
N ARG A 646 25.77 -14.82 -9.99
CA ARG A 646 26.90 -15.20 -10.82
C ARG A 646 27.52 -16.53 -10.34
N PRO A 647 28.19 -17.27 -11.23
CA PRO A 647 29.00 -18.41 -10.81
C PRO A 647 30.27 -17.98 -10.08
N LEU A 648 30.55 -18.59 -8.93
CA LEU A 648 31.82 -18.50 -8.21
C LEU A 648 32.80 -19.56 -8.71
N SER A 649 34.09 -19.24 -8.67
CA SER A 649 35.20 -20.17 -8.90
C SER A 649 35.43 -21.10 -7.70
N ASP A 650 36.14 -22.21 -7.90
CA ASP A 650 36.54 -23.13 -6.82
C ASP A 650 37.29 -22.40 -5.69
N VAL A 651 38.12 -21.40 -6.06
CA VAL A 651 38.87 -20.58 -5.10
C VAL A 651 37.95 -19.65 -4.30
N GLU A 652 36.97 -19.03 -4.97
CA GLU A 652 35.98 -18.18 -4.28
C GLU A 652 35.13 -19.01 -3.31
N VAL A 653 34.68 -20.20 -3.71
CA VAL A 653 33.92 -21.10 -2.82
C VAL A 653 34.77 -21.56 -1.64
N ARG A 654 36.05 -21.91 -1.86
CA ARG A 654 36.96 -22.27 -0.77
C ARG A 654 37.17 -21.11 0.21
N ARG A 655 37.25 -19.87 -0.28
CA ARG A 655 37.32 -18.68 0.57
C ARG A 655 36.07 -18.45 1.41
N LEU A 656 34.88 -18.78 0.90
CA LEU A 656 33.65 -18.72 1.71
C LEU A 656 33.72 -19.68 2.90
N PHE A 657 34.26 -20.87 2.69
CA PHE A 657 34.49 -21.84 3.76
C PHE A 657 35.57 -21.38 4.77
N ASP A 658 36.74 -20.94 4.27
CA ASP A 658 37.87 -20.52 5.10
C ASP A 658 37.61 -19.21 5.87
N GLY A 659 36.75 -18.33 5.33
CA GLY A 659 36.38 -17.05 5.95
C GLY A 659 35.37 -17.19 7.08
N ALA A 660 34.50 -18.20 7.02
CA ALA A 660 33.41 -18.45 7.97
C ALA A 660 33.75 -19.51 9.04
N SER A 661 34.95 -20.08 8.99
CA SER A 661 35.51 -20.99 9.99
C SER A 661 36.34 -20.26 11.05
N ARG A 662 36.25 -18.92 11.10
CA ARG A 662 36.91 -18.04 12.08
C ARG A 662 35.98 -17.60 13.19
#